data_AF-A0A9D9GRS6-F1
#
_entry.id   AF-A0A9D9GRS6-F1
#
_cell.length_a   1.000
_cell.length_b   1.000
_cell.length_c   1.000
_cell.angle_alpha   90.00
_cell.angle_beta   90.00
_cell.angle_gamma   90.00
#
_symmetry.space_group_name_H-M   'P 1'
#
loop_
_entity.id
_entity.type
_entity.pdbx_description
1 polymer ?
#
loop_
_entity_poly.entity_id
_entity_poly.type
_entity_poly.pdbx_seq_one_letter_code
_entity_poly.pdbx_strand_id
1 'polypeptide(L)'
;MNGGGLNLFNEKDSTFLHFRYRGDDPGSISTDYIHTVYEDKRGNLWIGTFGYGLELFDRDNNKFIHYIHNDTIPTTISDNFVNCIYEDSEGRLWVGTTGGLNLMDRENGTFKRITTKDGLPNDVINGILEDDSGNLWISTNNGICKFNYRKFTFTNYNVYDGLQDNFFRVGSYFKLSTGEMLFGGNNGFNIFNPDDIKLNTFVPPVVITRLKVFNKEILPGEDSPINKAITYTKEINLTYKDLLFSLTIASLNHWIPEKNQYAYRLLGKSEKWINLEHGNTITFTNLSPGKYTLQFKASNNDGIWNETGTEVKLKISPPFWKTPIHWTIVGILSTFIILMLIKLRLKNIEKRNKILNEINEKLEQEIKQRKKIEQELRESEEKYRQVVENAPYGIVIHKDGKIIFANKTFLKLSGVENINQVMGRNVMDFVSEESKIIAKKRIQNGYEKLKFAEPIEEKLLRDDGSEYFAEVSAVPLKGPDGGVETHVFIADITEEKKAEEEKKVLAEQLKQSQKLEAIGQLAGGIAHDFNNILTVIIGYTEILLGQELIKNDPSSHKFLITIKESADKAKDLVNQLLAFSRKQLFRPEKINLNNVIHNMENMLRRLISENIELTFLLDQNLPDINADPRQIEQVILNLVVNARDAIFEKENATDKRIIIETGTSSIDAKYKAIDPEVKEGDYVYISVSDTGIGMTKEIKKRIFDPFFTTKGVGKGTGLGLSTVYGIVKQNDGTVTVYSEPGKGSTFKVYWPIIKEDAKSTKDKGSQFIDQELPKGNETILFVEDEQDIKDMMIQTLQTLGYKVYTAANGYEAVSILELNNGKFDLLITDIIMPGMSGKELADLVVKNYPNIKLLFTSGYTDDYIVNTGIIDKDVNFINKPYSLKDMAFKIREILDKK
;
A
#
# COMPACT_ATOMS: atom_id res chain seq x y z
N MET A 1 -7.53 19.31 -38.49
CA MET A 1 -6.89 20.55 -38.99
C MET A 1 -6.18 20.17 -40.27
N ASN A 2 -6.19 20.99 -41.32
CA ASN A 2 -5.45 20.71 -42.56
C ASN A 2 -4.24 21.66 -42.59
N GLY A 3 -3.02 21.14 -42.55
CA GLY A 3 -1.80 21.94 -42.65
C GLY A 3 -1.74 22.76 -43.94
N GLY A 4 -1.08 23.92 -43.88
CA GLY A 4 -0.99 24.91 -44.95
C GLY A 4 0.38 25.00 -45.63
N GLY A 5 1.37 24.23 -45.17
CA GLY A 5 2.76 24.34 -45.61
C GLY A 5 3.38 25.71 -45.33
N LEU A 6 4.54 25.97 -45.93
CA LEU A 6 5.20 27.27 -45.88
C LEU A 6 4.82 28.08 -47.13
N ASN A 7 4.42 29.33 -46.93
CA ASN A 7 3.94 30.22 -48.00
C ASN A 7 4.82 31.47 -48.04
N LEU A 8 5.46 31.72 -49.17
CA LEU A 8 6.24 32.92 -49.41
C LEU A 8 5.41 33.89 -50.27
N PHE A 9 5.07 35.05 -49.71
CA PHE A 9 4.36 36.11 -50.43
C PHE A 9 5.36 37.06 -51.10
N ASN A 10 5.25 37.23 -52.42
CA ASN A 10 6.01 38.21 -53.17
C ASN A 10 5.17 39.49 -53.32
N GLU A 11 5.56 40.53 -52.59
CA GLU A 11 4.82 41.81 -52.59
C GLU A 11 4.80 42.50 -53.96
N LYS A 12 5.83 42.30 -54.80
CA LYS A 12 5.98 43.02 -56.07
C LYS A 12 4.95 42.62 -57.12
N ASP A 13 4.61 41.34 -57.16
CA ASP A 13 3.65 40.77 -58.11
C ASP A 13 2.39 40.23 -57.42
N SER A 14 2.30 40.35 -56.08
CA SER A 14 1.19 39.87 -55.26
C SER A 14 0.93 38.36 -55.44
N THR A 15 1.99 37.57 -55.65
CA THR A 15 1.89 36.12 -55.83
C THR A 15 2.38 35.35 -54.59
N PHE A 16 1.93 34.10 -54.45
CA PHE A 16 2.42 33.17 -53.42
C PHE A 16 3.21 32.03 -54.06
N LEU A 17 4.39 31.76 -53.52
CA LEU A 17 5.11 30.51 -53.73
C LEU A 17 4.81 29.57 -52.56
N HIS A 18 4.36 28.36 -52.89
CA HIS A 18 3.93 27.36 -51.91
C HIS A 18 4.95 26.24 -51.78
N PHE A 19 5.49 26.06 -50.57
CA PHE A 19 6.30 24.91 -50.20
C PHE A 19 5.41 23.93 -49.41
N ARG A 20 5.21 22.75 -49.99
CA ARG A 20 4.31 21.70 -49.50
C ARG A 20 5.06 20.39 -49.35
N TYR A 21 4.62 19.58 -48.40
CA TYR A 21 5.15 18.23 -48.23
C TYR A 21 4.89 17.40 -49.49
N ARG A 22 5.96 16.75 -49.97
CA ARG A 22 5.92 15.84 -51.12
C ARG A 22 6.60 14.55 -50.72
N GLY A 23 5.82 13.48 -50.53
CA GLY A 23 6.33 12.19 -50.04
C GLY A 23 7.36 11.52 -50.97
N ASP A 24 7.43 11.95 -52.22
CA ASP A 24 8.39 11.52 -53.24
C ASP A 24 9.67 12.38 -53.32
N ASP A 25 9.72 13.53 -52.63
CA ASP A 25 10.88 14.42 -52.60
C ASP A 25 11.40 14.61 -51.16
N PRO A 26 12.49 13.91 -50.78
CA PRO A 26 13.12 14.06 -49.47
C PRO A 26 13.63 15.47 -49.18
N GLY A 27 13.83 16.31 -50.21
CA GLY A 27 14.24 17.71 -50.07
C GLY A 27 13.07 18.67 -49.90
N SER A 28 11.83 18.20 -49.94
CA SER A 28 10.64 18.99 -49.61
C SER A 28 10.50 19.17 -48.09
N ILE A 29 9.65 20.11 -47.67
CA ILE A 29 9.31 20.33 -46.26
C ILE A 29 8.74 19.05 -45.66
N SER A 30 9.10 18.67 -44.43
CA SER A 30 8.75 17.36 -43.87
C SER A 30 7.26 17.20 -43.52
N THR A 31 6.56 18.33 -43.37
CA THR A 31 5.14 18.38 -43.04
C THR A 31 4.51 19.70 -43.45
N ASP A 32 3.19 19.70 -43.62
CA ASP A 32 2.42 20.91 -43.88
C ASP A 32 2.01 21.66 -42.59
N TYR A 33 2.37 21.14 -41.41
CA TYR A 33 2.09 21.76 -40.11
C TYR A 33 3.26 22.58 -39.60
N ILE A 34 3.34 23.81 -40.07
CA ILE A 34 4.38 24.76 -39.68
C ILE A 34 3.95 25.50 -38.42
N HIS A 35 4.85 25.54 -37.44
CA HIS A 35 4.56 26.07 -36.11
C HIS A 35 5.30 27.37 -35.83
N THR A 36 6.57 27.47 -36.24
CA THR A 36 7.38 28.69 -36.10
C THR A 36 8.32 28.85 -37.29
N VAL A 37 8.63 30.10 -37.64
CA VAL A 37 9.60 30.46 -38.68
C VAL A 37 10.54 31.52 -38.11
N TYR A 38 11.84 31.36 -38.31
CA TYR A 38 12.86 32.25 -37.77
C TYR A 38 13.98 32.48 -38.78
N GLU A 39 14.32 33.73 -39.08
CA GLU A 39 15.49 34.08 -39.88
C GLU A 39 16.64 34.46 -38.97
N ASP A 40 17.77 33.76 -39.08
CA ASP A 40 18.96 34.06 -38.28
C ASP A 40 19.76 35.24 -38.86
N LYS A 41 20.72 35.77 -38.09
CA LYS A 41 21.58 36.90 -38.49
C LYS A 41 22.43 36.62 -39.74
N ARG A 42 22.55 35.36 -40.17
CA ARG A 42 23.25 34.95 -41.39
C ARG A 42 22.32 34.84 -42.60
N GLY A 43 21.02 35.12 -42.43
CA GLY A 43 20.00 35.02 -43.48
C GLY A 43 19.46 33.60 -43.71
N ASN A 44 19.81 32.64 -42.84
CA ASN A 44 19.26 31.30 -42.93
C ASN A 44 17.82 31.29 -42.40
N LEU A 45 16.93 30.63 -43.12
CA LEU A 45 15.54 30.49 -42.71
C LEU A 45 15.33 29.14 -42.03
N TRP A 46 14.99 29.20 -40.74
CA TRP A 46 14.71 28.05 -39.89
C TRP A 46 13.20 27.88 -39.71
N ILE A 47 12.75 26.64 -39.77
CA ILE A 47 11.34 26.27 -39.71
C ILE A 47 11.17 25.23 -38.61
N GLY A 48 10.39 25.57 -37.60
CA GLY A 48 9.96 24.64 -36.58
C GLY A 48 8.60 24.04 -36.96
N THR A 49 8.52 22.73 -36.93
CA THR A 49 7.30 22.00 -37.31
C THR A 49 6.56 21.47 -36.08
N PHE A 50 5.26 21.19 -36.26
CA PHE A 50 4.46 20.51 -35.25
C PHE A 50 4.58 18.98 -35.42
N GLY A 51 5.62 18.40 -34.82
CA GLY A 51 5.77 16.94 -34.70
C GLY A 51 6.73 16.29 -35.71
N TYR A 52 7.43 17.07 -36.54
CA TYR A 52 8.40 16.57 -37.53
C TYR A 52 9.81 17.18 -37.41
N GLY A 53 10.07 17.93 -36.34
CA GLY A 53 11.40 18.46 -36.02
C GLY A 53 11.66 19.86 -36.56
N LEU A 54 12.95 20.19 -36.63
CA LEU A 54 13.47 21.47 -37.08
C LEU A 54 13.98 21.33 -38.52
N GLU A 55 13.70 22.32 -39.35
CA GLU A 55 14.18 22.35 -40.73
C GLU A 55 14.95 23.63 -41.04
N LEU A 56 15.96 23.52 -41.89
CA LEU A 56 16.71 24.63 -42.45
C LEU A 56 16.42 24.72 -43.94
N PHE A 57 15.94 25.87 -44.41
CA PHE A 57 15.70 26.12 -45.82
C PHE A 57 16.99 26.57 -46.53
N ASP A 58 17.47 25.72 -47.42
CA ASP A 58 18.54 26.00 -48.37
C ASP A 58 17.97 26.79 -49.56
N ARG A 59 18.21 28.10 -49.56
CA ARG A 59 17.72 29.04 -50.58
C ARG A 59 18.34 28.79 -51.96
N ASP A 60 19.56 28.26 -52.03
CA ASP A 60 20.26 28.08 -53.30
C ASP A 60 19.68 26.90 -54.08
N ASN A 61 19.31 25.84 -53.35
CA ASN A 61 18.77 24.62 -53.94
C ASN A 61 17.25 24.48 -53.82
N ASN A 62 16.57 25.41 -53.13
CA ASN A 62 15.16 25.35 -52.76
C ASN A 62 14.80 24.01 -52.07
N LYS A 63 15.64 23.58 -51.12
CA LYS A 63 15.47 22.32 -50.39
C LYS A 63 15.48 22.55 -48.87
N PHE A 64 14.97 21.57 -48.15
CA PHE A 64 14.93 21.58 -46.68
C PHE A 64 15.89 20.53 -46.13
N ILE A 65 16.71 20.95 -45.16
CA ILE A 65 17.56 20.06 -44.36
C ILE A 65 16.82 19.77 -43.06
N HIS A 66 16.58 18.48 -42.79
CA HIS A 66 15.74 18.01 -41.69
C HIS A 66 16.56 17.59 -40.48
N TYR A 67 16.25 18.16 -39.31
CA TYR A 67 16.78 17.77 -38.02
C TYR A 67 15.66 17.13 -37.20
N ILE A 68 15.69 15.80 -37.08
CA ILE A 68 14.63 15.00 -36.46
C ILE A 68 15.14 14.40 -35.16
N HIS A 69 14.27 14.38 -34.14
CA HIS A 69 14.51 13.75 -32.86
C HIS A 69 14.75 12.24 -33.02
N ASN A 70 15.75 11.73 -32.30
CA ASN A 70 15.99 10.32 -32.11
C ASN A 70 16.37 10.05 -30.64
N ASP A 71 15.60 9.20 -29.97
CA ASP A 71 15.81 8.81 -28.57
C ASP A 71 17.16 8.12 -28.32
N THR A 72 17.68 7.40 -29.32
CA THR A 72 18.94 6.66 -29.21
C THR A 72 20.19 7.51 -29.48
N ILE A 73 20.02 8.70 -30.06
CA ILE A 73 21.11 9.60 -30.45
C ILE A 73 20.95 10.92 -29.69
N PRO A 74 21.65 11.13 -28.57
CA PRO A 74 21.46 12.28 -27.69
C PRO A 74 21.87 13.62 -28.31
N THR A 75 22.57 13.60 -29.44
CA THR A 75 23.01 14.77 -30.22
C THR A 75 21.98 15.25 -31.26
N THR A 76 20.82 14.61 -31.35
CA THR A 76 19.67 15.14 -32.13
C THR A 76 18.81 16.07 -31.26
N ILE A 77 17.87 16.82 -31.83
CA ILE A 77 16.94 17.65 -31.04
C ILE A 77 16.18 16.83 -29.99
N SER A 78 15.75 17.46 -28.89
CA SER A 78 15.11 16.75 -27.77
C SER A 78 13.67 16.30 -28.03
N ASP A 79 12.97 16.90 -28.99
CA ASP A 79 11.62 16.49 -29.41
C ASP A 79 11.33 17.06 -30.82
N ASN A 80 10.41 16.45 -31.55
CA ASN A 80 9.96 16.88 -32.87
C ASN A 80 8.92 18.00 -32.87
N PHE A 81 8.31 18.34 -31.73
CA PHE A 81 7.46 19.53 -31.61
C PHE A 81 8.32 20.76 -31.31
N VAL A 82 8.63 21.55 -32.33
CA VAL A 82 9.45 22.76 -32.20
C VAL A 82 8.56 23.97 -31.95
N ASN A 83 8.68 24.56 -30.77
CA ASN A 83 7.82 25.64 -30.30
C ASN A 83 8.39 27.03 -30.58
N CYS A 84 9.70 27.19 -30.45
CA CYS A 84 10.37 28.47 -30.66
C CYS A 84 11.82 28.26 -31.10
N ILE A 85 12.33 29.25 -31.83
CA ILE A 85 13.71 29.31 -32.31
C ILE A 85 14.20 30.71 -31.98
N TYR A 86 15.40 30.82 -31.42
CA TYR A 86 15.96 32.09 -31.00
C TYR A 86 17.47 32.10 -31.20
N GLU A 87 18.02 33.16 -31.80
CA GLU A 87 19.46 33.36 -31.87
C GLU A 87 19.88 34.45 -30.90
N ASP A 88 20.77 34.11 -29.97
CA ASP A 88 21.24 35.06 -28.96
C ASP A 88 22.26 36.07 -29.52
N SER A 89 22.63 37.04 -28.68
CA SER A 89 23.56 38.12 -28.99
C SER A 89 24.95 37.61 -29.40
N GLU A 90 25.34 36.42 -28.91
CA GLU A 90 26.60 35.74 -29.24
C GLU A 90 26.53 34.87 -30.51
N GLY A 91 25.36 34.79 -31.16
CA GLY A 91 25.17 34.02 -32.41
C GLY A 91 24.91 32.53 -32.18
N ARG A 92 24.58 32.12 -30.94
CA ARG A 92 24.17 30.75 -30.64
C ARG A 92 22.70 30.58 -30.98
N LEU A 93 22.38 29.49 -31.68
CA LEU A 93 21.01 29.16 -32.05
C LEU A 93 20.40 28.22 -31.01
N TRP A 94 19.32 28.69 -30.40
CA TRP A 94 18.54 28.00 -29.39
C TRP A 94 17.21 27.55 -29.98
N VAL A 95 16.85 26.30 -29.69
CA VAL A 95 15.63 25.67 -30.20
C VAL A 95 14.85 25.10 -29.02
N GLY A 96 13.70 25.70 -28.72
CA GLY A 96 12.80 25.23 -27.68
C GLY A 96 11.79 24.23 -28.24
N THR A 97 11.72 23.05 -27.64
CA THR A 97 10.78 21.99 -28.02
C THR A 97 9.90 21.59 -26.84
N THR A 98 9.01 20.61 -27.02
CA THR A 98 8.25 20.01 -25.91
C THR A 98 9.08 19.12 -24.99
N GLY A 99 10.28 18.72 -25.42
CA GLY A 99 11.18 17.83 -24.66
C GLY A 99 12.44 18.52 -24.11
N GLY A 100 12.56 19.84 -24.26
CA GLY A 100 13.62 20.63 -23.63
C GLY A 100 14.15 21.77 -24.49
N LEU A 101 15.17 22.46 -23.96
CA LEU A 101 15.93 23.48 -24.68
C LEU A 101 17.11 22.83 -25.41
N ASN A 102 17.34 23.21 -26.66
CA ASN A 102 18.43 22.68 -27.46
C ASN A 102 19.35 23.80 -27.92
N LEU A 103 20.66 23.61 -27.73
CA LEU A 103 21.67 24.48 -28.32
C LEU A 103 22.25 23.80 -29.56
N MET A 104 22.16 24.45 -30.71
CA MET A 104 22.70 23.90 -31.96
C MET A 104 24.21 24.13 -32.06
N ASP A 105 24.93 23.05 -32.32
CA ASP A 105 26.26 23.09 -32.92
C ASP A 105 26.11 23.22 -34.44
N ARG A 106 26.36 24.43 -34.94
CA ARG A 106 26.20 24.79 -36.35
C ARG A 106 27.25 24.14 -37.26
N GLU A 107 28.40 23.72 -36.75
CA GLU A 107 29.46 23.10 -37.57
C GLU A 107 29.12 21.64 -37.88
N ASN A 108 28.63 20.93 -36.88
CA ASN A 108 28.34 19.49 -36.97
C ASN A 108 26.86 19.19 -37.23
N GLY A 109 25.96 20.18 -37.14
CA GLY A 109 24.52 19.98 -37.26
C GLY A 109 23.93 19.15 -36.11
N THR A 110 24.51 19.26 -34.91
CA THR A 110 24.11 18.50 -33.72
C THR A 110 23.56 19.42 -32.62
N PHE A 111 22.99 18.84 -31.57
CA PHE A 111 22.30 19.56 -30.51
C PHE A 111 22.76 19.12 -29.12
N LYS A 112 23.03 20.09 -28.25
CA LYS A 112 23.15 19.88 -26.81
C LYS A 112 21.79 20.12 -26.16
N ARG A 113 21.20 19.06 -25.62
CA ARG A 113 19.91 19.09 -24.91
C ARG A 113 20.08 19.58 -23.47
N ILE A 114 19.15 20.41 -23.01
CA ILE A 114 19.04 20.92 -21.65
C ILE A 114 17.60 20.68 -21.21
N THR A 115 17.43 19.97 -20.09
CA THR A 115 16.14 19.43 -19.63
C THR A 115 15.90 19.74 -18.15
N THR A 116 14.79 19.26 -17.59
CA THR A 116 14.47 19.27 -16.16
C THR A 116 15.56 18.64 -15.30
N LYS A 117 16.29 17.64 -15.84
CA LYS A 117 17.43 17.02 -15.15
C LYS A 117 18.60 17.98 -14.95
N ASP A 118 18.72 19.00 -15.80
CA ASP A 118 19.79 19.98 -15.77
C ASP A 118 19.45 21.22 -14.92
N GLY A 119 18.16 21.46 -14.66
CA GLY A 119 17.68 22.55 -13.79
C GLY A 119 16.47 23.33 -14.32
N LEU A 120 15.97 23.02 -15.53
CA LEU A 120 14.75 23.64 -16.04
C LEU A 120 13.53 23.27 -15.17
N PRO A 121 12.55 24.17 -15.00
CA PRO A 121 11.36 23.89 -14.21
C PRO A 121 10.37 22.95 -14.92
N ASN A 122 10.45 22.88 -16.26
CA ASN A 122 9.67 22.00 -17.12
C ASN A 122 10.34 21.88 -18.49
N ASP A 123 10.15 20.74 -19.17
CA ASP A 123 10.78 20.45 -20.48
C ASP A 123 10.05 21.11 -21.66
N VAL A 124 8.78 21.52 -21.50
CA VAL A 124 8.04 22.21 -22.55
C VAL A 124 8.48 23.67 -22.60
N ILE A 125 9.24 24.02 -23.63
CA ILE A 125 9.72 25.38 -23.86
C ILE A 125 8.75 26.12 -24.77
N ASN A 126 8.11 27.16 -24.26
CA ASN A 126 7.08 27.93 -24.98
C ASN A 126 7.64 29.18 -25.69
N GLY A 127 8.76 29.70 -25.19
CA GLY A 127 9.32 30.97 -25.64
C GLY A 127 10.69 31.25 -25.02
N ILE A 128 11.52 31.99 -25.73
CA ILE A 128 12.90 32.34 -25.34
C ILE A 128 13.13 33.82 -25.65
N LEU A 129 13.64 34.56 -24.68
CA LEU A 129 14.13 35.93 -24.82
C LEU A 129 15.52 36.04 -24.19
N GLU A 130 16.29 37.07 -24.55
CA GLU A 130 17.59 37.36 -23.94
C GLU A 130 17.58 38.73 -23.26
N ASP A 131 18.10 38.81 -22.03
CA ASP A 131 18.33 40.07 -21.33
C ASP A 131 19.65 40.73 -21.76
N ASP A 132 19.84 42.00 -21.38
CA ASP A 132 21.02 42.77 -21.81
C ASP A 132 22.33 42.27 -21.18
N SER A 133 22.23 41.39 -20.17
CA SER A 133 23.35 40.69 -19.54
C SER A 133 23.66 39.34 -20.20
N GLY A 134 22.92 38.95 -21.25
CA GLY A 134 23.11 37.69 -21.98
C GLY A 134 22.53 36.46 -21.26
N ASN A 135 21.60 36.62 -20.32
CA ASN A 135 20.84 35.50 -19.76
C ASN A 135 19.60 35.25 -20.62
N LEU A 136 19.25 33.97 -20.77
CA LEU A 136 18.03 33.56 -21.43
C LEU A 136 16.88 33.53 -20.43
N TRP A 137 15.74 34.08 -20.84
CA TRP A 137 14.48 34.02 -20.13
C TRP A 137 13.53 33.11 -20.91
N ILE A 138 13.14 32.03 -20.26
CA ILE A 138 12.49 30.89 -20.91
C ILE A 138 11.14 30.66 -20.25
N SER A 139 10.05 30.80 -21.00
CA SER A 139 8.70 30.46 -20.51
C SER A 139 8.40 28.98 -20.72
N THR A 140 7.78 28.33 -19.73
CA THR A 140 7.49 26.90 -19.75
C THR A 140 6.06 26.59 -19.29
N ASN A 141 5.70 25.31 -19.15
CA ASN A 141 4.44 24.90 -18.51
C ASN A 141 4.52 24.85 -16.97
N ASN A 142 5.64 25.24 -16.37
CA ASN A 142 5.82 25.35 -14.92
C ASN A 142 6.57 26.63 -14.53
N GLY A 143 6.14 27.75 -15.11
CA GLY A 143 6.67 29.08 -14.82
C GLY A 143 7.74 29.54 -15.81
N ILE A 144 8.52 30.54 -15.40
CA ILE A 144 9.60 31.16 -16.18
C ILE A 144 10.95 30.82 -15.57
N CYS A 145 11.94 30.56 -16.41
CA CYS A 145 13.31 30.27 -16.00
C CYS A 145 14.27 31.33 -16.55
N LYS A 146 15.08 31.93 -15.67
CA LYS A 146 16.29 32.66 -16.04
C LYS A 146 17.46 31.67 -16.10
N PHE A 147 18.06 31.53 -17.27
CA PHE A 147 19.18 30.63 -17.52
C PHE A 147 20.43 31.42 -17.93
N ASN A 148 21.50 31.31 -17.13
CA ASN A 148 22.81 31.82 -17.49
C ASN A 148 23.65 30.67 -18.08
N TYR A 149 23.87 30.70 -19.39
CA TYR A 149 24.61 29.62 -20.06
C TYR A 149 26.08 29.54 -19.65
N ARG A 150 26.75 30.69 -19.46
CA ARG A 150 28.18 30.75 -19.13
C ARG A 150 28.50 30.16 -17.76
N LYS A 151 27.64 30.40 -16.77
CA LYS A 151 27.73 29.85 -15.41
C LYS A 151 27.00 28.53 -15.24
N PHE A 152 26.16 28.17 -16.21
CA PHE A 152 25.27 27.01 -16.19
C PHE A 152 24.37 26.99 -14.94
N THR A 153 23.74 28.13 -14.65
CA THR A 153 22.87 28.33 -13.48
C THR A 153 21.44 28.68 -13.89
N PHE A 154 20.47 28.14 -13.15
CA PHE A 154 19.04 28.33 -13.38
C PHE A 154 18.41 29.06 -12.19
N THR A 155 17.46 29.95 -12.48
CA THR A 155 16.61 30.60 -11.48
C THR A 155 15.17 30.52 -11.94
N ASN A 156 14.35 29.81 -11.18
CA ASN A 156 13.00 29.43 -11.60
C ASN A 156 11.95 30.22 -10.82
N TYR A 157 11.06 30.85 -11.57
CA TYR A 157 9.94 31.66 -11.09
C TYR A 157 8.63 30.96 -11.42
N ASN A 158 7.68 30.97 -10.48
CA ASN A 158 6.36 30.35 -10.56
C ASN A 158 5.30 31.33 -10.03
N VAL A 159 4.04 30.87 -9.92
CA VAL A 159 2.91 31.69 -9.47
C VAL A 159 3.16 32.39 -8.12
N TYR A 160 3.94 31.80 -7.21
CA TYR A 160 4.25 32.39 -5.91
C TYR A 160 5.18 33.60 -6.00
N ASP A 161 5.92 33.78 -7.11
CA ASP A 161 6.72 34.98 -7.36
C ASP A 161 5.92 36.08 -8.09
N GLY A 162 4.60 35.89 -8.26
CA GLY A 162 3.71 36.85 -8.92
C GLY A 162 3.49 36.61 -10.41
N LEU A 163 3.80 35.41 -10.92
CA LEU A 163 3.43 35.04 -12.29
C LEU A 163 1.91 34.90 -12.44
N GLN A 164 1.38 35.17 -13.65
CA GLN A 164 -0.07 35.11 -13.93
C GLN A 164 -0.65 33.69 -13.79
N ASP A 165 0.18 32.69 -14.09
CA ASP A 165 -0.05 31.25 -14.02
C ASP A 165 1.34 30.58 -14.17
N ASN A 166 1.44 29.29 -13.84
CA ASN A 166 2.59 28.47 -14.18
C ASN A 166 2.58 28.06 -15.66
N PHE A 167 1.40 28.02 -16.30
CA PHE A 167 1.28 27.65 -17.71
C PHE A 167 1.40 28.86 -18.63
N PHE A 168 2.47 28.89 -19.43
CA PHE A 168 2.66 29.87 -20.50
C PHE A 168 2.25 29.30 -21.86
N ARG A 169 1.89 30.17 -22.81
CA ARG A 169 1.45 29.75 -24.14
C ARG A 169 2.59 29.85 -25.16
N VAL A 170 2.64 28.87 -26.07
CA VAL A 170 3.60 28.89 -27.16
C VAL A 170 3.41 30.15 -28.01
N GLY A 171 4.53 30.76 -28.44
CA GLY A 171 4.52 31.97 -29.26
C GLY A 171 4.16 33.26 -28.51
N SER A 172 3.85 33.18 -27.21
CA SER A 172 3.41 34.33 -26.42
C SER A 172 4.57 34.95 -25.63
N TYR A 173 5.56 35.50 -26.32
CA TYR A 173 6.72 36.14 -25.72
C TYR A 173 7.19 37.31 -26.57
N PHE A 174 7.58 38.42 -25.93
CA PHE A 174 8.04 39.62 -26.63
C PHE A 174 8.95 40.47 -25.74
N LYS A 175 10.02 41.04 -26.28
CA LYS A 175 10.88 42.03 -25.58
C LYS A 175 10.61 43.41 -26.15
N LEU A 176 10.24 44.36 -25.29
CA LEU A 176 10.06 45.76 -25.68
C LEU A 176 11.41 46.42 -25.98
N SER A 177 11.38 47.52 -26.75
CA SER A 177 12.56 48.35 -26.99
C SER A 177 13.13 48.99 -25.72
N THR A 178 12.34 49.08 -24.65
CA THR A 178 12.75 49.52 -23.31
C THR A 178 13.55 48.47 -22.55
N GLY A 179 13.59 47.21 -23.01
CA GLY A 179 14.24 46.08 -22.34
C GLY A 179 13.30 45.19 -21.53
N GLU A 180 12.07 45.66 -21.25
CA GLU A 180 11.05 44.88 -20.54
C GLU A 180 10.64 43.64 -21.35
N MET A 181 10.39 42.54 -20.64
CA MET A 181 9.99 41.27 -21.22
C MET A 181 8.54 40.98 -20.92
N LEU A 182 7.81 40.53 -21.93
CA LEU A 182 6.43 40.09 -21.85
C LEU A 182 6.36 38.59 -22.10
N PHE A 183 5.64 37.88 -21.23
CA PHE A 183 5.32 36.47 -21.39
C PHE A 183 3.83 36.25 -21.14
N GLY A 184 3.12 35.69 -22.13
CA GLY A 184 1.68 35.44 -22.07
C GLY A 184 1.34 34.00 -21.71
N GLY A 185 0.25 33.82 -20.98
CA GLY A 185 -0.27 32.50 -20.59
C GLY A 185 -1.78 32.45 -20.60
N ASN A 186 -2.35 31.57 -19.78
CA ASN A 186 -3.79 31.34 -19.76
C ASN A 186 -4.60 32.42 -19.03
N ASN A 187 -3.95 33.17 -18.14
CA ASN A 187 -4.57 34.15 -17.26
C ASN A 187 -4.01 35.57 -17.50
N GLY A 188 -3.69 35.89 -18.75
CA GLY A 188 -3.14 37.19 -19.16
C GLY A 188 -1.64 37.10 -19.50
N PHE A 189 -0.87 38.10 -19.10
CA PHE A 189 0.58 38.16 -19.34
C PHE A 189 1.30 38.77 -18.15
N ASN A 190 2.56 38.38 -17.98
CA ASN A 190 3.50 39.07 -17.12
C ASN A 190 4.34 40.05 -17.93
N ILE A 191 4.62 41.22 -17.36
CA ILE A 191 5.62 42.16 -17.86
C ILE A 191 6.59 42.49 -16.72
N PHE A 192 7.88 42.45 -16.98
CA PHE A 192 8.90 42.82 -16.00
C PHE A 192 10.20 43.24 -16.67
N ASN A 193 11.01 44.02 -15.95
CA ASN A 193 12.39 44.29 -16.31
C ASN A 193 13.31 43.31 -15.56
N PRO A 194 14.15 42.51 -16.26
CA PRO A 194 15.08 41.57 -15.63
C PRO A 194 16.00 42.18 -14.57
N ASP A 195 16.39 43.45 -14.72
CA ASP A 195 17.33 44.13 -13.82
C ASP A 195 16.69 44.61 -12.50
N ASP A 196 15.36 44.71 -12.46
CA ASP A 196 14.61 45.17 -11.28
C ASP A 196 14.32 44.04 -10.27
N ILE A 197 14.60 42.78 -10.64
CA ILE A 197 14.35 41.62 -9.79
C ILE A 197 15.42 41.53 -8.70
N LYS A 198 15.00 41.72 -7.45
CA LYS A 198 15.87 41.69 -6.27
C LYS A 198 15.87 40.32 -5.60
N LEU A 199 17.06 39.81 -5.31
CA LEU A 199 17.23 38.58 -4.52
C LEU A 199 17.00 38.85 -3.03
N ASN A 200 16.34 37.92 -2.36
CA ASN A 200 16.21 37.91 -0.92
C ASN A 200 17.53 37.50 -0.28
N THR A 201 18.21 38.44 0.37
CA THR A 201 19.47 38.20 1.10
C THR A 201 19.26 37.86 2.57
N PHE A 202 18.01 37.81 3.05
CA PHE A 202 17.70 37.54 4.45
C PHE A 202 17.91 36.06 4.80
N VAL A 203 18.74 35.79 5.80
CA VAL A 203 18.96 34.45 6.37
C VAL A 203 17.89 34.18 7.44
N PRO A 204 16.94 33.25 7.22
CA PRO A 204 15.81 33.10 8.11
C PRO A 204 16.17 32.34 9.40
N PRO A 205 15.71 32.80 10.57
CA PRO A 205 15.71 31.98 11.78
C PRO A 205 14.83 30.75 11.61
N VAL A 206 15.28 29.61 12.13
CA VAL A 206 14.53 28.33 12.08
C VAL A 206 13.97 28.04 13.47
N VAL A 207 12.67 27.81 13.55
CA VAL A 207 12.00 27.50 14.82
C VAL A 207 11.19 26.22 14.72
N ILE A 208 11.06 25.50 15.83
CA ILE A 208 10.13 24.38 15.95
C ILE A 208 8.81 24.95 16.44
N THR A 209 7.74 24.73 15.69
CA THR A 209 6.42 25.32 15.98
C THR A 209 5.47 24.33 16.63
N ARG A 210 5.56 23.04 16.28
CA ARG A 210 4.66 22.00 16.82
C ARG A 210 5.38 20.68 17.08
N LEU A 211 4.95 19.99 18.13
CA LEU A 211 5.28 18.60 18.44
C LEU A 211 3.98 17.81 18.51
N LYS A 212 3.87 16.73 17.74
CA LYS A 212 2.77 15.77 17.84
C LYS A 212 3.29 14.40 18.21
N VAL A 213 2.55 13.68 19.04
CA VAL A 213 2.78 12.25 19.35
C VAL A 213 1.48 11.52 19.03
N PHE A 214 1.54 10.46 18.21
CA PHE A 214 0.35 9.79 17.66
C PHE A 214 -0.68 10.77 17.04
N ASN A 215 -0.17 11.75 16.28
CA ASN A 215 -0.94 12.84 15.65
C ASN A 215 -1.69 13.79 16.61
N LYS A 216 -1.50 13.63 17.93
CA LYS A 216 -2.03 14.56 18.94
C LYS A 216 -0.97 15.58 19.32
N GLU A 217 -1.35 16.86 19.32
CA GLU A 217 -0.45 17.95 19.70
C GLU A 217 -0.10 17.91 21.20
N ILE A 218 1.19 18.09 21.50
CA ILE A 218 1.73 18.04 22.86
C ILE A 218 1.91 19.44 23.39
N LEU A 219 1.20 19.74 24.48
CA LEU A 219 1.30 21.00 25.22
C LEU A 219 2.26 20.87 26.40
N PRO A 220 2.85 21.97 26.89
CA PRO A 220 3.75 21.94 28.04
C PRO A 220 3.05 21.55 29.35
N GLY A 221 3.69 20.72 30.17
CA GLY A 221 3.14 20.28 31.47
C GLY A 221 4.09 19.38 32.25
N GLU A 222 3.78 19.08 33.53
CA GLU A 222 4.63 18.24 34.39
C GLU A 222 4.76 16.80 33.90
N ASP A 223 3.66 16.21 33.39
CA ASP A 223 3.62 14.86 32.81
C ASP A 223 3.78 14.86 31.29
N SER A 224 4.14 16.01 30.70
CA SER A 224 4.33 16.16 29.27
C SER A 224 5.77 15.87 28.86
N PRO A 225 6.01 15.39 27.63
CA PRO A 225 7.35 15.32 27.05
C PRO A 225 8.15 16.64 27.05
N ILE A 226 7.47 17.77 27.21
CA ILE A 226 8.04 19.12 27.19
C ILE A 226 7.52 19.97 28.36
N ASN A 227 8.39 20.80 28.95
CA ASN A 227 8.04 21.67 30.09
C ASN A 227 7.83 23.15 29.71
N LYS A 228 8.12 23.50 28.45
CA LYS A 228 7.92 24.84 27.86
C LYS A 228 7.36 24.68 26.46
N ALA A 229 6.84 25.77 25.88
CA ALA A 229 6.43 25.79 24.49
C ALA A 229 7.57 25.24 23.60
N ILE A 230 7.22 24.39 22.62
CA ILE A 230 8.18 23.61 21.84
C ILE A 230 9.27 24.50 21.19
N THR A 231 8.92 25.72 20.80
CA THR A 231 9.82 26.73 20.24
C THR A 231 11.02 27.07 21.14
N TYR A 232 10.85 26.99 22.47
CA TYR A 232 11.91 27.28 23.45
C TYR A 232 12.46 26.03 24.14
N THR A 233 11.97 24.85 23.77
CA THR A 233 12.34 23.59 24.40
C THR A 233 13.68 23.11 23.88
N LYS A 234 14.63 22.90 24.81
CA LYS A 234 15.98 22.39 24.48
C LYS A 234 16.09 20.87 24.56
N GLU A 235 15.18 20.22 25.27
CA GLU A 235 15.17 18.76 25.48
C GLU A 235 13.73 18.24 25.49
N ILE A 236 13.47 17.21 24.67
CA ILE A 236 12.19 16.49 24.59
C ILE A 236 12.39 15.11 25.22
N ASN A 237 11.55 14.78 26.20
CA ASN A 237 11.60 13.51 26.92
C ASN A 237 10.44 12.61 26.49
N LEU A 238 10.70 11.65 25.62
CA LEU A 238 9.73 10.64 25.20
C LEU A 238 9.95 9.31 25.93
N THR A 239 8.91 8.48 25.91
CA THR A 239 8.94 7.12 26.46
C THR A 239 8.98 6.09 25.35
N TYR A 240 9.29 4.83 25.69
CA TYR A 240 9.23 3.71 24.75
C TYR A 240 7.84 3.46 24.14
N LYS A 241 6.78 4.07 24.69
CA LYS A 241 5.41 3.98 24.16
C LYS A 241 5.18 4.97 23.01
N ASP A 242 5.98 6.03 22.92
CA ASP A 242 5.83 7.11 21.95
C ASP A 242 6.51 6.74 20.63
N LEU A 243 5.99 5.67 20.01
CA LEU A 243 6.56 5.05 18.81
C LEU A 243 6.43 5.92 17.56
N LEU A 244 5.56 6.93 17.58
CA LEU A 244 5.31 7.85 16.48
C LEU A 244 5.24 9.28 17.01
N PHE A 245 6.14 10.13 16.54
CA PHE A 245 6.06 11.57 16.80
C PHE A 245 6.46 12.36 15.55
N SER A 246 5.95 13.58 15.44
CA SER A 246 6.32 14.51 14.39
C SER A 246 6.64 15.90 14.92
N LEU A 247 7.55 16.57 14.24
CA LEU A 247 7.98 17.93 14.54
C LEU A 247 7.72 18.80 13.32
N THR A 248 7.00 19.89 13.52
CA THR A 248 6.83 20.94 12.50
C THR A 248 7.84 22.03 12.73
N ILE A 249 8.60 22.37 11.71
CA ILE A 249 9.58 23.46 11.68
C ILE A 249 9.07 24.62 10.84
N ALA A 250 9.51 25.84 11.12
CA ALA A 250 9.19 27.00 10.31
C ALA A 250 10.43 27.86 10.13
N SER A 251 10.57 28.37 8.91
CA SER A 251 11.52 29.41 8.54
C SER A 251 10.82 30.75 8.77
N LEU A 252 11.36 31.60 9.63
CA LEU A 252 10.78 32.92 9.94
C LEU A 252 11.11 33.93 8.84
N ASN A 253 10.62 33.66 7.63
CA ASN A 253 10.66 34.55 6.48
C ASN A 253 9.28 34.59 5.81
N HIS A 254 8.75 35.80 5.65
CA HIS A 254 7.39 36.06 5.21
C HIS A 254 7.28 36.54 3.76
N TRP A 255 8.39 36.62 3.01
CA TRP A 255 8.33 37.01 1.59
C TRP A 255 7.61 35.98 0.72
N ILE A 256 8.13 34.75 0.64
CA ILE A 256 7.52 33.64 -0.12
C ILE A 256 7.73 32.34 0.67
N PRO A 257 6.90 32.08 1.70
CA PRO A 257 7.12 30.96 2.62
C PRO A 257 7.02 29.58 1.94
N GLU A 258 6.25 29.45 0.86
CA GLU A 258 6.02 28.23 0.09
C GLU A 258 7.29 27.72 -0.60
N LYS A 259 8.27 28.60 -0.84
CA LYS A 259 9.56 28.27 -1.46
C LYS A 259 10.69 28.03 -0.46
N ASN A 260 10.42 28.18 0.84
CA ASN A 260 11.44 27.90 1.86
C ASN A 260 11.76 26.40 1.86
N GLN A 261 13.04 26.06 1.77
CA GLN A 261 13.51 24.69 1.86
C GLN A 261 13.91 24.35 3.28
N TYR A 262 13.79 23.07 3.65
CA TYR A 262 14.06 22.60 4.99
C TYR A 262 14.94 21.36 4.94
N ALA A 263 15.86 21.24 5.90
CA ALA A 263 16.69 20.07 6.06
C ALA A 263 16.86 19.71 7.53
N TYR A 264 17.01 18.43 7.81
CA TYR A 264 17.25 17.93 9.17
C TYR A 264 18.28 16.82 9.22
N ARG A 265 18.84 16.58 10.41
CA ARG A 265 19.62 15.38 10.71
C ARG A 265 19.41 14.92 12.14
N LEU A 266 19.59 13.62 12.37
CA LEU A 266 19.40 12.96 13.67
C LEU A 266 20.74 12.36 14.13
N LEU A 267 21.49 13.14 14.90
CA LEU A 267 22.75 12.70 15.51
C LEU A 267 22.46 11.62 16.55
N GLY A 268 23.23 10.53 16.49
CA GLY A 268 22.95 9.26 17.19
C GLY A 268 22.33 8.18 16.30
N LYS A 269 21.92 8.51 15.06
CA LYS A 269 21.52 7.54 14.02
C LYS A 269 22.26 7.75 12.71
N SER A 270 22.38 9.00 12.23
CA SER A 270 23.07 9.35 10.99
C SER A 270 23.56 10.80 11.04
N GLU A 271 24.74 11.06 10.48
CA GLU A 271 25.32 12.40 10.40
C GLU A 271 24.94 13.16 9.11
N LYS A 272 24.32 12.48 8.14
CA LYS A 272 23.93 13.07 6.86
C LYS A 272 22.70 13.97 7.00
N TRP A 273 22.72 15.12 6.33
CA TRP A 273 21.56 15.98 6.17
C TRP A 273 20.54 15.35 5.20
N ILE A 274 19.27 15.47 5.55
CA ILE A 274 18.13 15.01 4.76
C ILE A 274 17.30 16.26 4.42
N ASN A 275 17.15 16.54 3.13
CA ASN A 275 16.28 17.61 2.65
C ASN A 275 14.83 17.13 2.66
N LEU A 276 13.91 18.00 3.07
CA LEU A 276 12.48 17.76 2.97
C LEU A 276 12.02 18.12 1.56
N GLU A 277 11.45 17.14 0.86
CA GLU A 277 10.91 17.35 -0.49
C GLU A 277 9.63 18.19 -0.46
N HIS A 278 8.78 17.98 0.55
CA HIS A 278 7.48 18.63 0.66
C HIS A 278 7.16 18.98 2.12
N GLY A 279 6.66 20.19 2.32
CA GLY A 279 6.23 20.68 3.62
C GLY A 279 7.37 20.87 4.61
N ASN A 280 6.98 21.06 5.86
CA ASN A 280 7.86 21.46 6.96
C ASN A 280 7.68 20.58 8.20
N THR A 281 7.11 19.39 8.04
CA THR A 281 6.86 18.45 9.14
C THR A 281 7.66 17.16 8.94
N ILE A 282 8.33 16.74 10.00
CA ILE A 282 9.23 15.59 10.01
C ILE A 282 8.65 14.55 10.95
N THR A 283 8.42 13.34 10.46
CA THR A 283 7.82 12.25 11.23
C THR A 283 8.86 11.17 11.52
N PHE A 284 8.96 10.76 12.78
CA PHE A 284 9.84 9.71 13.24
C PHE A 284 9.03 8.51 13.72
N THR A 285 9.43 7.32 13.28
CA THR A 285 8.81 6.05 13.64
C THR A 285 9.80 5.13 14.34
N ASN A 286 9.35 4.52 15.43
CA ASN A 286 9.99 3.43 16.15
C ASN A 286 11.49 3.66 16.44
N LEU A 287 11.83 4.85 16.96
CA LEU A 287 13.20 5.13 17.40
C LEU A 287 13.51 4.32 18.67
N SER A 288 14.66 3.65 18.67
CA SER A 288 15.14 2.89 19.82
C SER A 288 15.32 3.79 21.06
N PRO A 289 15.16 3.25 22.28
CA PRO A 289 15.51 3.99 23.50
C PRO A 289 16.96 4.47 23.47
N GLY A 290 17.18 5.75 23.78
CA GLY A 290 18.49 6.39 23.60
C GLY A 290 18.46 7.90 23.75
N LYS A 291 19.63 8.53 23.57
CA LYS A 291 19.78 9.98 23.50
C LYS A 291 20.18 10.36 22.08
N TYR A 292 19.48 11.33 21.52
CA TYR A 292 19.68 11.83 20.17
C TYR A 292 19.76 13.35 20.18
N THR A 293 20.35 13.93 19.14
CA THR A 293 20.27 15.37 18.89
C THR A 293 19.71 15.60 17.50
N LEU A 294 18.58 16.30 17.45
CA LEU A 294 17.93 16.72 16.22
C LEU A 294 18.43 18.11 15.85
N GLN A 295 18.90 18.26 14.62
CA GLN A 295 19.32 19.55 14.07
C GLN A 295 18.52 19.85 12.81
N PHE A 296 18.12 21.12 12.67
CA PHE A 296 17.30 21.61 11.58
C PHE A 296 17.95 22.85 10.98
N LYS A 297 17.88 22.98 9.66
CA LYS A 297 18.16 24.24 8.97
C LYS A 297 17.09 24.50 7.91
N ALA A 298 16.97 25.76 7.51
CA ALA A 298 16.05 26.17 6.47
C ALA A 298 16.71 27.22 5.58
N SER A 299 16.21 27.33 4.36
CA SER A 299 16.54 28.41 3.44
C SER A 299 15.40 29.43 3.35
N ASN A 300 15.72 30.60 2.81
CA ASN A 300 14.70 31.48 2.24
C ASN A 300 14.26 30.97 0.84
N ASN A 301 13.36 31.73 0.21
CA ASN A 301 12.82 31.47 -1.13
C ASN A 301 13.89 31.48 -2.25
N ASP A 302 15.03 32.11 -2.03
CA ASP A 302 16.14 32.23 -2.99
C ASP A 302 17.32 31.27 -2.65
N GLY A 303 17.10 30.31 -1.75
CA GLY A 303 18.08 29.26 -1.44
C GLY A 303 19.22 29.67 -0.51
N ILE A 304 19.12 30.81 0.18
CA ILE A 304 20.10 31.18 1.22
C ILE A 304 19.79 30.43 2.51
N TRP A 305 20.68 29.52 2.87
CA TRP A 305 20.54 28.64 4.04
C TRP A 305 21.02 29.28 5.33
N ASN A 306 20.26 29.09 6.40
CA ASN A 306 20.73 29.30 7.75
C ASN A 306 21.57 28.09 8.22
N GLU A 307 22.88 28.15 8.00
CA GLU A 307 23.80 27.07 8.37
C GLU A 307 23.99 26.89 9.88
N THR A 308 23.63 27.89 10.71
CA THR A 308 23.67 27.74 12.16
C THR A 308 22.54 26.82 12.67
N GLY A 309 21.37 26.89 12.02
CA GLY A 309 20.22 26.04 12.28
C GLY A 309 19.62 26.18 13.69
N THR A 310 18.76 25.23 14.05
CA THR A 310 18.19 25.03 15.39
C THR A 310 18.41 23.59 15.82
N GLU A 311 18.68 23.37 17.11
CA GLU A 311 18.85 22.02 17.65
C GLU A 311 17.98 21.74 18.87
N VAL A 312 17.57 20.48 19.02
CA VAL A 312 16.84 19.99 20.19
C VAL A 312 17.36 18.60 20.58
N LYS A 313 17.57 18.39 21.88
CA LYS A 313 17.96 17.09 22.42
C LYS A 313 16.72 16.22 22.55
N LEU A 314 16.82 14.95 22.16
CA LEU A 314 15.73 13.99 22.25
C LEU A 314 16.19 12.82 23.13
N LYS A 315 15.41 12.51 24.16
CA LYS A 315 15.67 11.39 25.06
C LYS A 315 14.49 10.44 25.07
N ILE A 316 14.72 9.18 24.75
CA ILE A 316 13.71 8.13 24.73
C ILE A 316 14.00 7.14 25.86
N SER A 317 13.15 7.08 26.88
CA SER A 317 13.36 6.20 28.04
C SER A 317 13.00 4.74 27.73
N PRO A 318 13.81 3.75 28.15
CA PRO A 318 13.52 2.34 27.92
C PRO A 318 12.32 1.85 28.76
N PRO A 319 11.68 0.74 28.36
CA PRO A 319 10.60 0.14 29.14
C PRO A 319 11.09 -0.40 30.49
N PHE A 320 10.19 -0.41 31.49
CA PHE A 320 10.53 -0.77 32.87
C PHE A 320 11.16 -2.17 32.99
N TRP A 321 10.73 -3.16 32.21
CA TRP A 321 11.29 -4.52 32.22
C TRP A 321 12.73 -4.61 31.68
N LYS A 322 13.22 -3.58 31.00
CA LYS A 322 14.63 -3.46 30.60
C LYS A 322 15.47 -2.67 31.61
N THR A 323 14.91 -2.27 32.75
CA THR A 323 15.64 -1.54 33.79
C THR A 323 16.25 -2.48 34.83
N PRO A 324 17.39 -2.11 35.46
CA PRO A 324 18.00 -2.90 36.53
C PRO A 324 17.07 -3.12 37.74
N ILE A 325 16.20 -2.16 38.01
CA ILE A 325 15.24 -2.21 39.14
C ILE A 325 14.26 -3.36 38.96
N HIS A 326 13.73 -3.56 37.75
CA HIS A 326 12.84 -4.68 37.45
C HIS A 326 13.49 -6.03 37.74
N TRP A 327 14.72 -6.25 37.25
CA TRP A 327 15.46 -7.50 37.50
C TRP A 327 15.79 -7.70 38.98
N THR A 328 16.00 -6.61 39.72
CA THR A 328 16.20 -6.66 41.19
C THR A 328 14.92 -7.14 41.90
N ILE A 329 13.76 -6.62 41.52
CA ILE A 329 12.46 -7.03 42.08
C ILE A 329 12.16 -8.51 41.77
N VAL A 330 12.38 -8.93 40.52
CA VAL A 330 12.24 -10.34 40.11
C VAL A 330 13.16 -11.22 40.95
N GLY A 331 14.42 -10.83 41.14
CA GLY A 331 15.37 -11.56 41.99
C GLY A 331 14.91 -11.71 43.46
N ILE A 332 14.35 -10.66 44.05
CA ILE A 332 13.81 -10.70 45.43
C ILE A 332 12.60 -11.64 45.51
N LEU A 333 11.65 -11.54 44.56
CA LEU A 333 10.47 -12.41 44.49
C LEU A 333 10.86 -13.88 44.31
N SER A 334 11.81 -14.18 43.43
CA SER A 334 12.34 -15.53 43.25
C SER A 334 12.98 -16.05 44.53
N THR A 335 13.75 -15.23 45.24
CA THR A 335 14.37 -15.61 46.52
C THR A 335 13.31 -15.91 47.58
N PHE A 336 12.25 -15.10 47.66
CA PHE A 336 11.14 -15.34 48.59
C PHE A 336 10.39 -16.63 48.28
N ILE A 337 10.11 -16.92 47.00
CA ILE A 337 9.49 -18.17 46.55
C ILE A 337 10.37 -19.37 46.91
N ILE A 338 11.69 -19.28 46.70
CA ILE A 338 12.65 -20.33 47.08
C ILE A 338 12.62 -20.55 48.60
N LEU A 339 12.65 -19.49 49.41
CA LEU A 339 12.56 -19.61 50.87
C LEU A 339 11.22 -20.20 51.33
N MET A 340 10.11 -19.84 50.68
CA MET A 340 8.79 -20.41 50.94
C MET A 340 8.77 -21.91 50.61
N LEU A 341 9.32 -22.32 49.47
CA LEU A 341 9.44 -23.72 49.07
C LEU A 341 10.32 -24.52 50.03
N ILE A 342 11.45 -23.95 50.48
CA ILE A 342 12.32 -24.56 51.50
C ILE A 342 11.54 -24.74 52.81
N LYS A 343 10.77 -23.74 53.24
CA LYS A 343 9.97 -23.82 54.47
C LYS A 343 8.86 -24.87 54.38
N LEU A 344 8.19 -24.98 53.23
CA LEU A 344 7.20 -26.03 52.96
C LEU A 344 7.85 -27.42 52.94
N ARG A 345 9.06 -27.54 52.39
CA ARG A 345 9.84 -28.78 52.38
C ARG A 345 10.25 -29.20 53.79
N LEU A 346 10.73 -28.27 54.62
CA LEU A 346 11.09 -28.53 56.03
C LEU A 346 9.89 -29.01 56.84
N LYS A 347 8.72 -28.39 56.67
CA LYS A 347 7.47 -28.81 57.32
C LYS A 347 7.03 -30.22 56.89
N ASN A 348 7.24 -30.57 55.63
CA ASN A 348 6.99 -31.94 55.12
C ASN A 348 8.02 -32.95 55.65
N ILE A 349 9.27 -32.54 55.89
CA ILE A 349 10.31 -33.38 56.52
C ILE A 349 9.98 -33.64 57.99
N GLU A 350 9.54 -32.64 58.76
CA GLU A 350 9.11 -32.82 60.15
C GLU A 350 7.94 -33.80 60.28
N LYS A 351 6.96 -33.73 59.37
CA LYS A 351 5.86 -34.71 59.30
C LYS A 351 6.37 -36.13 59.04
N ARG A 352 7.39 -36.29 58.19
CA ARG A 352 8.01 -37.60 57.93
C ARG A 352 8.82 -38.12 59.12
N ASN A 353 9.56 -37.26 59.81
CA ASN A 353 10.36 -37.66 60.97
C ASN A 353 9.48 -38.15 62.14
N LYS A 354 8.28 -37.60 62.30
CA LYS A 354 7.32 -38.06 63.31
C LYS A 354 6.80 -39.48 63.03
N ILE A 355 6.57 -39.78 61.75
CA ILE A 355 6.20 -41.13 61.27
C ILE A 355 7.38 -42.11 61.39
N LEU A 356 8.62 -41.62 61.25
CA LEU A 356 9.84 -42.44 61.36
C LEU A 356 10.10 -42.91 62.79
N ASN A 357 9.78 -42.10 63.81
CA ASN A 357 9.98 -42.47 65.21
C ASN A 357 9.01 -43.57 65.68
N GLU A 358 7.79 -43.61 65.14
CA GLU A 358 6.81 -44.69 65.40
C GLU A 358 7.22 -46.04 64.75
N ILE A 359 8.08 -45.99 63.73
CA ILE A 359 8.60 -47.17 63.04
C ILE A 359 9.86 -47.71 63.74
N ASN A 360 10.66 -46.86 64.38
CA ASN A 360 11.92 -47.24 65.05
C ASN A 360 11.72 -48.10 66.31
N GLU A 361 10.64 -47.92 67.09
CA GLU A 361 10.36 -48.78 68.25
C GLU A 361 10.00 -50.23 67.86
N LYS A 362 9.50 -50.44 66.64
CA LYS A 362 9.19 -51.78 66.11
C LYS A 362 10.43 -52.53 65.60
N LEU A 363 11.57 -51.85 65.42
CA LEU A 363 12.71 -52.36 64.68
C LEU A 363 13.83 -52.95 65.55
N GLU A 364 13.84 -52.68 66.87
CA GLU A 364 14.89 -53.17 67.79
C GLU A 364 14.90 -54.69 67.98
N GLN A 365 13.82 -55.41 67.66
CA GLN A 365 13.71 -56.85 67.88
C GLN A 365 14.16 -57.73 66.70
N GLU A 366 14.26 -57.20 65.47
CA GLU A 366 14.49 -58.02 64.26
C GLU A 366 15.96 -58.11 63.81
N ILE A 367 16.87 -57.36 64.45
CA ILE A 367 18.25 -57.14 63.95
C ILE A 367 19.23 -58.29 64.29
N LYS A 368 18.80 -59.37 64.96
CA LYS A 368 19.76 -60.39 65.42
C LYS A 368 20.25 -61.39 64.38
N GLN A 369 19.86 -61.36 63.09
CA GLN A 369 20.41 -62.38 62.19
C GLN A 369 20.36 -62.06 60.70
N ARG A 370 21.48 -61.53 60.21
CA ARG A 370 22.29 -62.16 59.15
C ARG A 370 21.69 -62.33 57.74
N LYS A 371 20.45 -61.89 57.46
CA LYS A 371 19.86 -61.85 56.11
C LYS A 371 19.99 -60.50 55.39
N LYS A 372 20.49 -59.46 56.08
CA LYS A 372 20.47 -58.06 55.59
C LYS A 372 21.49 -57.75 54.49
N ILE A 373 22.55 -58.55 54.32
CA ILE A 373 23.58 -58.28 53.30
C ILE A 373 23.17 -58.80 51.90
N GLU A 374 22.39 -59.87 51.81
CA GLU A 374 21.92 -60.43 50.53
C GLU A 374 20.74 -59.67 49.92
N GLN A 375 19.92 -59.05 50.78
CA GLN A 375 18.73 -58.29 50.38
C GLN A 375 19.11 -56.89 49.83
N GLU A 376 20.10 -56.20 50.41
CA GLU A 376 20.54 -54.86 49.96
C GLU A 376 21.17 -54.87 48.55
N LEU A 377 21.83 -55.98 48.18
CA LEU A 377 22.38 -56.15 46.82
C LEU A 377 21.25 -56.39 45.79
N ARG A 378 20.24 -57.17 46.16
CA ARG A 378 19.09 -57.50 45.30
C ARG A 378 18.13 -56.31 45.11
N GLU A 379 17.92 -55.51 46.16
CA GLU A 379 17.08 -54.30 46.12
C GLU A 379 17.76 -53.15 45.36
N SER A 380 19.10 -53.05 45.38
CA SER A 380 19.85 -52.09 44.56
C SER A 380 19.77 -52.45 43.07
N GLU A 381 19.96 -53.73 42.71
CA GLU A 381 19.85 -54.20 41.32
C GLU A 381 18.43 -54.09 40.76
N GLU A 382 17.40 -54.43 41.54
CA GLU A 382 16.00 -54.22 41.12
C GLU A 382 15.65 -52.73 40.98
N LYS A 383 16.19 -51.87 41.84
CA LYS A 383 15.98 -50.42 41.75
C LYS A 383 16.64 -49.82 40.50
N TYR A 384 17.89 -50.16 40.19
CA TYR A 384 18.54 -49.69 38.95
C TYR A 384 17.89 -50.26 37.70
N ARG A 385 17.49 -51.55 37.72
CA ARG A 385 16.74 -52.16 36.62
C ARG A 385 15.39 -51.47 36.42
N GLN A 386 14.66 -51.13 37.48
CA GLN A 386 13.41 -50.37 37.39
C GLN A 386 13.61 -48.94 36.86
N VAL A 387 14.72 -48.27 37.17
CA VAL A 387 15.03 -46.94 36.63
C VAL A 387 15.30 -46.99 35.13
N VAL A 388 16.07 -47.98 34.66
CA VAL A 388 16.36 -48.14 33.22
C VAL A 388 15.13 -48.62 32.44
N GLU A 389 14.34 -49.53 33.02
CA GLU A 389 13.12 -50.07 32.39
C GLU A 389 11.96 -49.07 32.30
N ASN A 390 11.89 -48.11 33.22
CA ASN A 390 10.85 -47.06 33.22
C ASN A 390 11.39 -45.69 32.78
N ALA A 391 12.61 -45.63 32.23
CA ALA A 391 13.13 -44.39 31.66
C ALA A 391 12.22 -43.93 30.51
N PRO A 392 11.92 -42.62 30.42
CA PRO A 392 11.10 -42.08 29.33
C PRO A 392 11.80 -42.10 27.96
N TYR A 393 13.05 -42.56 27.91
CA TYR A 393 13.87 -42.68 26.71
C TYR A 393 14.08 -44.15 26.34
N GLY A 394 14.17 -44.44 25.04
CA GLY A 394 14.64 -45.74 24.55
C GLY A 394 16.13 -45.89 24.86
N ILE A 395 16.49 -46.93 25.60
CA ILE A 395 17.88 -47.23 25.96
C ILE A 395 18.26 -48.54 25.29
N VAL A 396 19.33 -48.50 24.49
CA VAL A 396 19.91 -49.67 23.82
C VAL A 396 21.39 -49.76 24.15
N ILE A 397 21.87 -50.95 24.49
CA ILE A 397 23.32 -51.21 24.57
C ILE A 397 23.66 -52.17 23.44
N HIS A 398 24.66 -51.82 22.63
CA HIS A 398 25.14 -52.67 21.56
C HIS A 398 26.66 -52.86 21.63
N LYS A 399 27.11 -54.04 21.19
CA LYS A 399 28.52 -54.39 21.01
C LYS A 399 28.73 -54.81 19.56
N ASP A 400 29.68 -54.16 18.88
CA ASP A 400 29.93 -54.36 17.43
C ASP A 400 28.68 -54.23 16.55
N GLY A 401 27.79 -53.30 16.93
CA GLY A 401 26.53 -53.02 16.26
C GLY A 401 25.38 -53.99 16.59
N LYS A 402 25.64 -55.07 17.35
CA LYS A 402 24.60 -56.02 17.79
C LYS A 402 24.01 -55.64 19.13
N ILE A 403 22.69 -55.61 19.22
CA ILE A 403 21.98 -55.24 20.45
C ILE A 403 22.14 -56.33 21.51
N ILE A 404 22.68 -55.96 22.68
CA ILE A 404 22.87 -56.83 23.85
C ILE A 404 21.96 -56.43 25.03
N PHE A 405 21.30 -55.28 24.95
CA PHE A 405 20.29 -54.84 25.90
C PHE A 405 19.37 -53.82 25.24
N ALA A 406 18.08 -53.87 25.57
CA ALA A 406 17.11 -52.85 25.23
C ALA A 406 16.07 -52.73 26.36
N ASN A 407 15.69 -51.50 26.73
CA ASN A 407 14.65 -51.28 27.74
C ASN A 407 13.25 -51.33 27.13
N LYS A 408 12.21 -51.44 27.97
CA LYS A 408 10.79 -51.43 27.54
C LYS A 408 10.41 -50.24 26.64
N THR A 409 10.96 -49.06 26.90
CA THR A 409 10.66 -47.87 26.10
C THR A 409 11.21 -48.00 24.68
N PHE A 410 12.42 -48.57 24.50
CA PHE A 410 12.93 -48.87 23.17
C PHE A 410 12.04 -49.86 22.41
N LEU A 411 11.55 -50.92 23.07
CA LEU A 411 10.65 -51.89 22.43
C LEU A 411 9.37 -51.23 21.90
N LYS A 412 8.79 -50.30 22.68
CA LYS A 412 7.65 -49.49 22.25
C LYS A 412 7.98 -48.59 21.05
N LEU A 413 9.14 -47.93 21.08
CA LEU A 413 9.61 -47.08 19.99
C LEU A 413 9.99 -47.86 18.73
N SER A 414 10.54 -49.06 18.85
CA SER A 414 10.87 -49.90 17.70
C SER A 414 9.63 -50.62 17.15
N GLY A 415 8.49 -50.61 17.85
CA GLY A 415 7.28 -51.34 17.45
C GLY A 415 7.39 -52.86 17.64
N VAL A 416 8.26 -53.31 18.54
CA VAL A 416 8.59 -54.74 18.73
C VAL A 416 8.03 -55.21 20.07
N GLU A 417 7.35 -56.36 20.10
CA GLU A 417 6.63 -56.82 21.31
C GLU A 417 7.52 -57.54 22.32
N ASN A 418 8.62 -58.17 21.86
CA ASN A 418 9.48 -58.98 22.71
C ASN A 418 10.96 -58.61 22.54
N ILE A 419 11.68 -58.50 23.65
CA ILE A 419 13.12 -58.24 23.66
C ILE A 419 13.90 -59.24 22.79
N ASN A 420 13.49 -60.51 22.75
CA ASN A 420 14.15 -61.55 21.94
C ASN A 420 14.14 -61.27 20.43
N GLN A 421 13.21 -60.46 19.93
CA GLN A 421 13.14 -60.06 18.53
C GLN A 421 14.14 -58.95 18.18
N VAL A 422 14.66 -58.24 19.19
CA VAL A 422 15.64 -57.16 19.04
C VAL A 422 17.06 -57.64 19.38
N MET A 423 17.19 -58.53 20.36
CA MET A 423 18.48 -59.05 20.81
C MET A 423 19.27 -59.69 19.65
N GLY A 424 20.50 -59.24 19.43
CA GLY A 424 21.38 -59.72 18.36
C GLY A 424 21.15 -59.10 16.98
N ARG A 425 20.06 -58.35 16.75
CA ARG A 425 19.88 -57.54 15.52
C ARG A 425 20.87 -56.39 15.45
N ASN A 426 21.10 -55.88 14.24
CA ASN A 426 21.97 -54.74 14.06
C ASN A 426 21.20 -53.45 14.40
N VAL A 427 21.79 -52.54 15.18
CA VAL A 427 21.18 -51.24 15.47
C VAL A 427 20.87 -50.42 14.22
N MET A 428 21.59 -50.64 13.12
CA MET A 428 21.37 -50.00 11.83
C MET A 428 20.08 -50.45 11.13
N ASP A 429 19.47 -51.55 11.55
CA ASP A 429 18.19 -52.03 11.00
C ASP A 429 17.01 -51.12 11.41
N PHE A 430 17.18 -50.32 12.48
CA PHE A 430 16.18 -49.40 13.02
C PHE A 430 16.43 -47.93 12.58
N VAL A 431 17.31 -47.70 11.62
CA VAL A 431 17.67 -46.37 11.12
C VAL A 431 17.21 -46.24 9.66
N SER A 432 16.51 -45.15 9.31
CA SER A 432 16.06 -44.92 7.94
C SER A 432 17.24 -44.81 6.96
N GLU A 433 17.04 -45.16 5.69
CA GLU A 433 18.11 -45.11 4.67
C GLU A 433 18.79 -43.74 4.58
N GLU A 434 18.01 -42.65 4.68
CA GLU A 434 18.51 -41.27 4.71
C GLU A 434 19.41 -41.00 5.92
N SER A 435 19.11 -41.63 7.07
CA SER A 435 19.80 -41.41 8.35
C SER A 435 20.97 -42.37 8.58
N LYS A 436 21.12 -43.45 7.78
CA LYS A 436 22.20 -44.44 7.95
C LYS A 436 23.60 -43.84 7.83
N ILE A 437 23.77 -42.80 7.03
CA ILE A 437 25.06 -42.10 6.88
C ILE A 437 25.43 -41.37 8.18
N ILE A 438 24.44 -40.71 8.80
CA ILE A 438 24.60 -39.96 10.06
C ILE A 438 24.91 -40.93 11.20
N ALA A 439 24.13 -42.01 11.31
CA ALA A 439 24.33 -43.04 12.32
C ALA A 439 25.70 -43.75 12.20
N LYS A 440 26.14 -44.11 10.98
CA LYS A 440 27.47 -44.70 10.75
C LYS A 440 28.60 -43.77 11.22
N LYS A 441 28.50 -42.48 10.90
CA LYS A 441 29.50 -41.48 11.30
C LYS A 441 29.53 -41.29 12.83
N ARG A 442 28.38 -41.35 13.50
CA ARG A 442 28.28 -41.32 14.98
C ARG A 442 28.95 -42.54 15.61
N ILE A 443 28.64 -43.74 15.11
CA ILE A 443 29.20 -45.00 15.63
C ILE A 443 30.73 -45.04 15.45
N GLN A 444 31.23 -44.67 14.26
CA GLN A 444 32.67 -44.65 13.99
C GLN A 444 33.43 -43.66 14.89
N ASN A 445 32.91 -42.44 15.04
CA ASN A 445 33.50 -41.44 15.93
C ASN A 445 33.52 -41.87 17.41
N GLY A 446 32.52 -42.65 17.84
CA GLY A 446 32.44 -43.20 19.21
C GLY A 446 33.54 -44.22 19.50
N TYR A 447 33.78 -45.17 18.59
CA TYR A 447 34.82 -46.20 18.78
C TYR A 447 36.25 -45.65 18.74
N GLU A 448 36.52 -44.67 17.87
CA GLU A 448 37.88 -44.14 17.71
C GLU A 448 38.30 -43.18 18.84
N LYS A 449 37.33 -42.49 19.48
CA LYS A 449 37.63 -41.38 20.40
C LYS A 449 37.22 -41.62 21.86
N LEU A 450 36.45 -42.67 22.18
CA LEU A 450 35.89 -42.92 23.52
C LEU A 450 35.23 -41.65 24.12
N LYS A 451 34.53 -40.87 23.28
CA LYS A 451 33.88 -39.61 23.67
C LYS A 451 32.37 -39.71 23.48
N PHE A 452 31.64 -39.03 24.36
CA PHE A 452 30.20 -38.78 24.24
C PHE A 452 29.89 -38.16 22.88
N ALA A 453 28.97 -38.76 22.12
CA ALA A 453 28.45 -38.15 20.90
C ALA A 453 27.25 -37.25 21.27
N GLU A 454 27.29 -35.98 20.84
CA GLU A 454 26.19 -35.04 21.04
C GLU A 454 24.87 -35.62 20.48
N PRO A 455 23.72 -35.26 21.07
CA PRO A 455 22.42 -35.67 20.54
C PRO A 455 22.23 -35.16 19.11
N ILE A 456 21.81 -36.04 18.19
CA ILE A 456 21.57 -35.71 16.79
C ILE A 456 20.14 -36.13 16.45
N GLU A 457 19.39 -35.23 15.80
CA GLU A 457 18.08 -35.54 15.23
C GLU A 457 18.23 -36.43 13.99
N GLU A 458 17.58 -37.58 13.99
CA GLU A 458 17.55 -38.50 12.85
C GLU A 458 16.19 -39.20 12.74
N LYS A 459 15.91 -39.78 11.57
CA LYS A 459 14.71 -40.58 11.38
C LYS A 459 15.01 -42.04 11.67
N LEU A 460 14.25 -42.61 12.60
CA LEU A 460 14.32 -44.02 12.94
C LEU A 460 13.15 -44.79 12.32
N LEU A 461 13.35 -46.09 12.12
CA LEU A 461 12.37 -47.01 11.59
C LEU A 461 11.78 -47.86 12.72
N ARG A 462 10.46 -48.04 12.67
CA ARG A 462 9.76 -49.07 13.42
C ARG A 462 9.77 -50.38 12.62
N ASP A 463 9.50 -51.51 13.28
CA ASP A 463 9.53 -52.85 12.67
C ASP A 463 8.47 -53.03 11.56
N ASP A 464 7.40 -52.24 11.59
CA ASP A 464 6.37 -52.16 10.54
C ASP A 464 6.78 -51.30 9.32
N GLY A 465 7.98 -50.73 9.34
CA GLY A 465 8.52 -49.86 8.30
C GLY A 465 8.12 -48.38 8.40
N SER A 466 7.34 -47.99 9.42
CA SER A 466 7.00 -46.57 9.63
C SER A 466 8.19 -45.77 10.18
N GLU A 467 8.29 -44.51 9.73
CA GLU A 467 9.35 -43.58 10.17
C GLU A 467 8.86 -42.66 11.28
N TYR A 468 9.76 -42.31 12.21
CA TYR A 468 9.52 -41.28 13.23
C TYR A 468 10.78 -40.46 13.49
N PHE A 469 10.62 -39.24 14.00
CA PHE A 469 11.74 -38.38 14.35
C PHE A 469 12.22 -38.72 15.75
N ALA A 470 13.52 -38.96 15.88
CA ALA A 470 14.15 -39.19 17.16
C ALA A 470 15.41 -38.36 17.35
N GLU A 471 15.62 -37.88 18.56
CA GLU A 471 16.91 -37.38 19.00
C GLU A 471 17.72 -38.56 19.57
N VAL A 472 18.90 -38.81 19.00
CA VAL A 472 19.72 -39.98 19.33
C VAL A 472 21.11 -39.56 19.79
N SER A 473 21.47 -39.96 21.00
CA SER A 473 22.80 -39.78 21.59
C SER A 473 23.44 -41.13 21.91
N ALA A 474 24.78 -41.19 21.92
CA ALA A 474 25.50 -42.45 22.13
C ALA A 474 26.78 -42.25 22.96
N VAL A 475 27.01 -43.17 23.90
CA VAL A 475 28.15 -43.15 24.83
C VAL A 475 28.88 -44.48 24.81
N PRO A 476 30.13 -44.53 24.33
CA PRO A 476 30.96 -45.74 24.42
C PRO A 476 31.53 -45.92 25.83
N LEU A 477 31.32 -47.08 26.44
CA LEU A 477 31.80 -47.48 27.76
C LEU A 477 32.61 -48.78 27.68
N LYS A 478 33.50 -49.02 28.65
CA LYS A 478 34.19 -50.32 28.77
C LYS A 478 33.30 -51.30 29.53
N GLY A 479 32.97 -52.41 28.87
CA GLY A 479 32.20 -53.50 29.45
C GLY A 479 32.99 -54.33 30.48
N PRO A 480 32.32 -55.21 31.24
CA PRO A 480 32.93 -56.03 32.29
C PRO A 480 34.00 -57.02 31.79
N ASP A 481 33.95 -57.37 30.50
CA ASP A 481 34.86 -58.26 29.81
C ASP A 481 36.05 -57.53 29.13
N GLY A 482 36.13 -56.21 29.28
CA GLY A 482 37.16 -55.36 28.68
C GLY A 482 36.85 -54.89 27.25
N GLY A 483 35.73 -55.31 26.64
CA GLY A 483 35.26 -54.82 25.33
C GLY A 483 34.60 -53.43 25.41
N VAL A 484 34.40 -52.78 24.26
CA VAL A 484 33.67 -51.49 24.19
C VAL A 484 32.19 -51.76 23.90
N GLU A 485 31.32 -51.28 24.78
CA GLU A 485 29.86 -51.30 24.64
C GLU A 485 29.37 -49.88 24.39
N THR A 486 28.44 -49.69 23.44
CA THR A 486 27.86 -48.36 23.16
C THR A 486 26.45 -48.27 23.72
N HIS A 487 26.24 -47.33 24.63
CA HIS A 487 24.95 -47.03 25.25
C HIS A 487 24.28 -45.91 24.45
N VAL A 488 23.14 -46.22 23.83
CA VAL A 488 22.38 -45.32 22.95
C VAL A 488 21.11 -44.90 23.68
N PHE A 489 20.84 -43.60 23.69
CA PHE A 489 19.62 -43.00 24.22
C PHE A 489 18.81 -42.38 23.09
N ILE A 490 17.53 -42.69 23.03
CA ILE A 490 16.61 -42.34 21.95
C ILE A 490 15.40 -41.63 22.55
N ALA A 491 15.15 -40.38 22.14
CA ALA A 491 13.96 -39.62 22.50
C ALA A 491 13.07 -39.43 21.25
N ASP A 492 11.78 -39.77 21.33
CA ASP A 492 10.83 -39.47 20.25
C ASP A 492 10.46 -37.98 20.30
N ILE A 493 10.78 -37.23 19.25
CA ILE A 493 10.53 -35.79 19.14
C ILE A 493 9.45 -35.48 18.08
N THR A 494 8.68 -36.49 17.66
CA THR A 494 7.70 -36.35 16.57
C THR A 494 6.60 -35.33 16.91
N GLU A 495 6.09 -35.31 18.15
CA GLU A 495 5.11 -34.30 18.57
C GLU A 495 5.70 -32.90 18.67
N GLU A 496 6.94 -32.79 19.15
CA GLU A 496 7.63 -31.49 19.29
C GLU A 496 7.88 -30.86 17.92
N LYS A 497 8.30 -31.66 16.93
CA LYS A 497 8.44 -31.20 15.53
C LYS A 497 7.12 -30.77 14.91
N LYS A 498 6.03 -31.50 15.15
CA LYS A 498 4.70 -31.09 14.68
C LYS A 498 4.25 -29.77 15.31
N ALA A 499 4.44 -29.62 16.62
CA ALA A 499 4.09 -28.39 17.34
C ALA A 499 4.93 -27.18 16.89
N GLU A 500 6.21 -27.38 16.57
CA GLU A 500 7.09 -26.33 16.05
C GLU A 500 6.67 -25.85 14.64
N GLU A 501 6.31 -26.79 13.76
CA GLU A 501 5.79 -26.49 12.43
C GLU A 501 4.43 -25.75 12.50
N GLU A 502 3.50 -26.23 13.34
CA GLU A 502 2.20 -25.58 13.59
C GLU A 502 2.37 -24.16 14.11
N LYS A 503 3.28 -23.95 15.07
CA LYS A 503 3.57 -22.62 15.62
C LYS A 503 4.13 -21.67 14.55
N LYS A 504 4.97 -22.17 13.64
CA LYS A 504 5.53 -21.38 12.54
C LYS A 504 4.45 -20.95 11.55
N VAL A 505 3.56 -21.86 11.18
CA VAL A 505 2.40 -21.56 10.32
C VAL A 505 1.48 -20.54 10.99
N LEU A 506 1.14 -20.72 12.27
CA LEU A 506 0.31 -19.77 13.02
C LEU A 506 0.95 -18.38 13.12
N ALA A 507 2.28 -18.32 13.31
CA ALA A 507 3.01 -17.06 13.40
C ALA A 507 3.04 -16.31 12.04
N GLU A 508 3.18 -17.04 10.93
CA GLU A 508 3.08 -16.46 9.58
C GLU A 508 1.66 -15.97 9.28
N GLN A 509 0.63 -16.75 9.66
CA GLN A 509 -0.78 -16.34 9.56
C GLN A 509 -1.08 -15.08 10.39
N LEU A 510 -0.61 -15.03 11.64
CA LEU A 510 -0.79 -13.86 12.51
C LEU A 510 -0.12 -12.62 11.91
N LYS A 511 1.10 -12.78 11.38
CA LYS A 511 1.84 -11.69 10.74
C LYS A 511 1.13 -11.18 9.48
N GLN A 512 0.52 -12.06 8.69
CA GLN A 512 -0.27 -11.70 7.51
C GLN A 512 -1.56 -10.99 7.91
N SER A 513 -2.27 -11.48 8.94
CA SER A 513 -3.48 -10.87 9.49
C SER A 513 -3.22 -9.45 10.01
N GLN A 514 -2.14 -9.26 10.79
CA GLN A 514 -1.74 -7.94 11.30
C GLN A 514 -1.37 -6.96 10.17
N LYS A 515 -0.74 -7.46 9.09
CA LYS A 515 -0.40 -6.64 7.93
C LYS A 515 -1.64 -6.18 7.18
N LEU A 516 -2.64 -7.06 7.02
CA LEU A 516 -3.93 -6.73 6.40
C LEU A 516 -4.71 -5.72 7.25
N GLU A 517 -4.74 -5.89 8.57
CA GLU A 517 -5.39 -4.97 9.50
C GLU A 517 -4.77 -3.55 9.45
N ALA A 518 -3.44 -3.46 9.44
CA ALA A 518 -2.73 -2.18 9.34
C ALA A 518 -2.97 -1.47 7.99
N ILE A 519 -2.96 -2.22 6.88
CA ILE A 519 -3.30 -1.66 5.55
C ILE A 519 -4.75 -1.18 5.54
N GLY A 520 -5.66 -1.90 6.19
CA GLY A 520 -7.05 -1.51 6.22
C GLY A 520 -7.33 -0.25 7.03
N GLN A 521 -6.70 -0.07 8.18
CA GLN A 521 -6.83 1.18 8.94
C GLN A 521 -6.30 2.39 8.14
N LEU A 522 -5.16 2.24 7.46
CA LEU A 522 -4.59 3.30 6.60
C LEU A 522 -5.48 3.60 5.39
N ALA A 523 -5.95 2.57 4.70
CA ALA A 523 -6.83 2.72 3.54
C ALA A 523 -8.16 3.41 3.91
N GLY A 524 -8.70 3.16 5.10
CA GLY A 524 -9.91 3.84 5.59
C GLY A 524 -9.73 5.33 5.82
N GLY A 525 -8.59 5.75 6.39
CA GLY A 525 -8.26 7.18 6.57
C GLY A 525 -8.00 7.88 5.23
N ILE A 526 -7.20 7.27 4.35
CA ILE A 526 -6.93 7.81 3.02
C ILE A 526 -8.23 7.94 2.21
N ALA A 527 -9.08 6.93 2.22
CA ALA A 527 -10.32 6.96 1.47
C ALA A 527 -11.28 8.05 1.94
N HIS A 528 -11.34 8.33 3.25
CA HIS A 528 -12.11 9.44 3.80
C HIS A 528 -11.67 10.78 3.17
N ASP A 529 -10.36 11.05 3.18
CA ASP A 529 -9.81 12.30 2.65
C ASP A 529 -10.04 12.42 1.13
N PHE A 530 -9.87 11.32 0.38
CA PHE A 530 -10.17 11.29 -1.05
C PHE A 530 -11.66 11.49 -1.34
N ASN A 531 -12.54 10.88 -0.55
CA ASN A 531 -13.98 11.03 -0.69
C ASN A 531 -14.42 12.49 -0.48
N ASN A 532 -13.79 13.22 0.45
CA ASN A 532 -14.05 14.64 0.64
C ASN A 532 -13.72 15.47 -0.61
N ILE A 533 -12.53 15.26 -1.19
CA ILE A 533 -12.11 15.95 -2.43
C ILE A 533 -13.06 15.60 -3.59
N LEU A 534 -13.39 14.32 -3.75
CA LEU A 534 -14.28 13.86 -4.81
C LEU A 534 -15.71 14.39 -4.66
N THR A 535 -16.20 14.55 -3.43
CA THR A 535 -17.52 15.14 -3.15
C THR A 535 -17.61 16.56 -3.70
N VAL A 536 -16.56 17.36 -3.49
CA VAL A 536 -16.51 18.75 -3.97
C VAL A 536 -16.44 18.81 -5.50
N ILE A 537 -15.59 17.98 -6.13
CA ILE A 537 -15.43 17.94 -7.59
C ILE A 537 -16.75 17.52 -8.27
N ILE A 538 -17.37 16.43 -7.78
CA ILE A 538 -18.64 15.93 -8.31
C ILE A 538 -19.75 16.97 -8.09
N GLY A 539 -19.84 17.55 -6.90
CA GLY A 539 -20.85 18.56 -6.58
C GLY A 539 -20.79 19.78 -7.50
N TYR A 540 -19.62 20.42 -7.65
CA TYR A 540 -19.48 21.58 -8.52
C TYR A 540 -19.71 21.26 -10.00
N THR A 541 -19.24 20.11 -10.48
CA THR A 541 -19.48 19.72 -11.88
C THR A 541 -20.97 19.49 -12.15
N GLU A 542 -21.70 18.88 -11.23
CA GLU A 542 -23.16 18.69 -11.37
C GLU A 542 -23.94 20.00 -11.30
N ILE A 543 -23.56 20.93 -10.41
CA ILE A 543 -24.16 22.28 -10.36
C ILE A 543 -23.97 22.98 -11.72
N LEU A 544 -22.74 22.98 -12.25
CA LEU A 544 -22.42 23.63 -13.52
C LEU A 544 -23.16 22.96 -14.69
N LEU A 545 -23.22 21.63 -14.75
CA LEU A 545 -24.00 20.89 -15.76
C LEU A 545 -25.51 21.18 -15.67
N GLY A 546 -26.01 21.56 -14.50
CA GLY A 546 -27.38 21.97 -14.27
C GLY A 546 -27.73 23.36 -14.82
N GLN A 547 -26.75 24.24 -15.04
CA GLN A 547 -26.98 25.61 -15.49
C GLN A 547 -27.35 25.68 -16.98
N GLU A 548 -28.37 26.48 -17.32
CA GLU A 548 -28.83 26.65 -18.72
C GLU A 548 -27.73 27.21 -19.64
N LEU A 549 -26.88 28.12 -19.13
CA LEU A 549 -25.76 28.69 -19.87
C LEU A 549 -24.78 27.60 -20.35
N ILE A 550 -24.50 26.61 -19.51
CA ILE A 550 -23.60 25.50 -19.81
C ILE A 550 -24.26 24.46 -20.72
N LYS A 551 -25.56 24.21 -20.56
CA LYS A 551 -26.31 23.32 -21.48
C LYS A 551 -26.30 23.84 -22.92
N ASN A 552 -26.23 25.16 -23.10
CA ASN A 552 -26.19 25.81 -24.40
C ASN A 552 -24.76 25.98 -24.97
N ASP A 553 -23.71 25.61 -24.24
CA ASP A 553 -22.32 25.56 -24.72
C ASP A 553 -21.80 24.11 -24.84
N PRO A 554 -21.81 23.52 -26.05
CA PRO A 554 -21.43 22.12 -26.27
C PRO A 554 -19.99 21.79 -25.82
N SER A 555 -19.07 22.75 -25.87
CA SER A 555 -17.67 22.50 -25.51
C SER A 555 -17.50 22.43 -23.99
N SER A 556 -18.01 23.41 -23.26
CA SER A 556 -17.98 23.42 -21.79
C SER A 556 -18.77 22.25 -21.20
N HIS A 557 -19.93 21.92 -21.78
CA HIS A 557 -20.72 20.76 -21.38
C HIS A 557 -19.94 19.45 -21.51
N LYS A 558 -19.23 19.25 -22.63
CA LYS A 558 -18.39 18.07 -22.87
C LYS A 558 -17.21 17.98 -21.90
N PHE A 559 -16.55 19.09 -21.60
CA PHE A 559 -15.45 19.11 -20.61
C PHE A 559 -15.95 18.74 -19.22
N LEU A 560 -17.09 19.31 -18.79
CA LEU A 560 -17.66 19.01 -17.47
C LEU A 560 -18.12 17.56 -17.34
N ILE A 561 -18.70 16.96 -18.40
CA ILE A 561 -18.98 15.52 -18.45
C ILE A 561 -17.70 14.71 -18.27
N THR A 562 -16.61 15.09 -18.95
CA THR A 562 -15.33 14.36 -18.89
C THR A 562 -14.67 14.45 -17.51
N ILE A 563 -14.77 15.61 -16.85
CA ILE A 563 -14.30 15.80 -15.47
C ILE A 563 -15.14 14.94 -14.52
N LYS A 564 -16.46 14.93 -14.68
CA LYS A 564 -17.38 14.10 -13.89
C LYS A 564 -17.06 12.61 -14.05
N GLU A 565 -16.92 12.12 -15.28
CA GLU A 565 -16.55 10.72 -15.54
C GLU A 565 -15.19 10.34 -14.94
N SER A 566 -14.22 11.25 -14.96
CA SER A 566 -12.92 11.04 -14.30
C SER A 566 -13.04 10.98 -12.78
N ALA A 567 -13.86 11.85 -12.19
CA ALA A 567 -14.13 11.85 -10.76
C ALA A 567 -14.90 10.59 -10.32
N ASP A 568 -15.87 10.12 -11.11
CA ASP A 568 -16.60 8.87 -10.88
C ASP A 568 -15.64 7.66 -10.94
N LYS A 569 -14.70 7.63 -11.90
CA LYS A 569 -13.65 6.59 -11.93
C LYS A 569 -12.73 6.64 -10.71
N ALA A 570 -12.36 7.83 -10.25
CA ALA A 570 -11.54 8.01 -9.04
C ALA A 570 -12.29 7.55 -7.78
N LYS A 571 -13.60 7.83 -7.69
CA LYS A 571 -14.48 7.29 -6.66
C LYS A 571 -14.49 5.77 -6.66
N ASP A 572 -14.59 5.14 -7.83
CA ASP A 572 -14.55 3.68 -7.94
C ASP A 572 -13.20 3.09 -7.48
N LEU A 573 -12.09 3.75 -7.81
CA LEU A 573 -10.75 3.37 -7.34
C LEU A 573 -10.62 3.44 -5.81
N VAL A 574 -11.16 4.50 -5.19
CA VAL A 574 -11.17 4.66 -3.73
C VAL A 574 -12.06 3.58 -3.08
N ASN A 575 -13.20 3.26 -3.69
CA ASN A 575 -14.07 2.17 -3.24
C ASN A 575 -13.39 0.80 -3.36
N GLN A 576 -12.59 0.56 -4.41
CA GLN A 576 -11.78 -0.65 -4.56
C GLN A 576 -10.67 -0.72 -3.50
N LEU A 577 -10.06 0.41 -3.15
CA LEU A 577 -9.08 0.48 -2.06
C LEU A 577 -9.74 0.19 -0.70
N LEU A 578 -10.94 0.71 -0.46
CA LEU A 578 -11.75 0.42 0.73
C LEU A 578 -12.20 -1.04 0.82
N ALA A 579 -12.40 -1.73 -0.31
CA ALA A 579 -12.72 -3.16 -0.32
C ALA A 579 -11.59 -4.02 0.28
N PHE A 580 -10.35 -3.51 0.29
CA PHE A 580 -9.22 -4.15 0.96
C PHE A 580 -9.19 -3.86 2.48
N SER A 581 -9.78 -2.74 2.90
CA SER A 581 -9.71 -2.24 4.27
C SER A 581 -10.57 -3.02 5.26
N ARG A 582 -11.67 -3.58 4.78
CA ARG A 582 -12.61 -4.34 5.61
C ARG A 582 -13.20 -5.48 4.81
N LYS A 583 -13.62 -6.53 5.53
CA LYS A 583 -14.69 -7.43 5.08
C LYS A 583 -15.85 -6.54 4.62
N GLN A 584 -16.02 -6.33 3.31
CA GLN A 584 -17.26 -5.79 2.75
C GLN A 584 -18.41 -6.58 3.39
N LEU A 585 -19.50 -5.93 3.79
CA LEU A 585 -20.55 -6.67 4.48
C LEU A 585 -21.13 -7.70 3.51
N PHE A 586 -20.75 -8.96 3.75
CA PHE A 586 -21.22 -10.12 3.03
C PHE A 586 -22.73 -10.12 3.18
N ARG A 587 -23.45 -9.79 2.10
CA ARG A 587 -24.90 -9.96 2.00
C ARG A 587 -25.15 -11.23 1.21
N PRO A 588 -24.98 -12.41 1.83
CA PRO A 588 -25.21 -13.65 1.14
C PRO A 588 -26.66 -13.71 0.69
N GLU A 589 -26.84 -13.88 -0.61
CA GLU A 589 -28.12 -14.22 -1.21
C GLU A 589 -28.02 -15.63 -1.81
N LYS A 590 -29.15 -16.31 -1.91
CA LYS A 590 -29.25 -17.55 -2.67
C LYS A 590 -29.19 -17.18 -4.16
N ILE A 591 -28.04 -17.40 -4.78
CA ILE A 591 -27.80 -17.02 -6.18
C ILE A 591 -27.39 -18.22 -7.02
N ASN A 592 -27.79 -18.18 -8.29
CA ASN A 592 -27.30 -19.11 -9.30
C ASN A 592 -26.17 -18.43 -10.09
N LEU A 593 -24.98 -19.04 -10.14
CA LEU A 593 -23.83 -18.45 -10.83
C LEU A 593 -24.09 -18.21 -12.33
N ASN A 594 -24.85 -19.08 -12.99
CA ASN A 594 -25.15 -18.90 -14.41
C ASN A 594 -25.98 -17.63 -14.66
N ASN A 595 -26.87 -17.24 -13.74
CA ASN A 595 -27.64 -16.00 -13.86
C ASN A 595 -26.74 -14.77 -13.75
N VAL A 596 -25.76 -14.80 -12.83
CA VAL A 596 -24.77 -13.72 -12.70
C VAL A 596 -23.94 -13.59 -13.97
N ILE A 597 -23.44 -14.71 -14.51
CA ILE A 597 -22.68 -14.74 -15.76
C ILE A 597 -23.52 -14.20 -16.93
N HIS A 598 -24.79 -14.58 -17.03
CA HIS A 598 -25.69 -14.12 -18.09
C HIS A 598 -25.93 -12.61 -18.03
N ASN A 599 -26.14 -12.04 -16.82
CA ASN A 599 -26.29 -10.60 -16.64
C ASN A 599 -25.02 -9.82 -17.04
N MET A 600 -23.85 -10.43 -16.84
CA MET A 600 -22.57 -9.82 -17.18
C MET A 600 -22.16 -10.00 -18.66
N GLU A 601 -22.77 -10.93 -19.40
CA GLU A 601 -22.31 -11.35 -20.74
C GLU A 601 -22.10 -10.16 -21.69
N ASN A 602 -23.08 -9.25 -21.78
CA ASN A 602 -23.00 -8.06 -22.63
C ASN A 602 -21.86 -7.12 -22.24
N MET A 603 -21.62 -6.96 -20.93
CA MET A 603 -20.52 -6.14 -20.42
C MET A 603 -19.17 -6.80 -20.72
N LEU A 604 -19.03 -8.10 -20.45
CA LEU A 604 -17.78 -8.84 -20.68
C LEU A 604 -17.40 -8.85 -22.16
N ARG A 605 -18.37 -9.03 -23.06
CA ARG A 605 -18.16 -8.94 -24.51
C ARG A 605 -17.71 -7.55 -24.98
N ARG A 606 -18.13 -6.47 -24.30
CA ARG A 606 -17.70 -5.09 -24.62
C ARG A 606 -16.30 -4.77 -24.07
N LEU A 607 -15.94 -5.35 -22.92
CA LEU A 607 -14.64 -5.13 -22.26
C LEU A 607 -13.48 -5.87 -22.93
N ILE A 608 -13.81 -6.98 -23.60
CA ILE A 608 -12.89 -7.78 -24.41
C ILE A 608 -12.95 -7.22 -25.83
N SER A 609 -11.80 -6.91 -26.43
CA SER A 609 -11.75 -6.42 -27.82
C SER A 609 -12.30 -7.46 -28.81
N GLU A 610 -12.79 -7.03 -29.98
CA GLU A 610 -13.38 -7.92 -31.02
C GLU A 610 -12.46 -9.07 -31.49
N ASN A 611 -11.16 -9.01 -31.16
CA ASN A 611 -10.13 -9.96 -31.59
C ASN A 611 -9.87 -11.11 -30.59
N ILE A 612 -10.72 -11.32 -29.58
CA ILE A 612 -10.61 -12.43 -28.62
C ILE A 612 -11.96 -13.16 -28.55
N GLU A 613 -11.97 -14.47 -28.76
CA GLU A 613 -13.18 -15.29 -28.65
C GLU A 613 -13.55 -15.48 -27.17
N LEU A 614 -14.78 -15.14 -26.78
CA LEU A 614 -15.30 -15.41 -25.44
C LEU A 614 -16.34 -16.54 -25.53
N THR A 615 -16.02 -17.68 -24.93
CA THR A 615 -16.84 -18.90 -24.95
C THR A 615 -17.38 -19.21 -23.55
N PHE A 616 -18.67 -19.51 -23.44
CA PHE A 616 -19.32 -19.90 -22.19
C PHE A 616 -19.70 -21.39 -22.24
N LEU A 617 -19.21 -22.16 -21.28
CA LEU A 617 -19.51 -23.59 -21.09
C LEU A 617 -20.22 -23.77 -19.75
N LEU A 618 -21.50 -23.43 -19.71
CA LEU A 618 -22.28 -23.39 -18.46
C LEU A 618 -23.06 -24.69 -18.25
N ASP A 619 -22.91 -25.32 -17.10
CA ASP A 619 -23.73 -26.48 -16.72
C ASP A 619 -25.19 -26.05 -16.52
N GLN A 620 -26.13 -26.68 -17.23
CA GLN A 620 -27.55 -26.32 -17.18
C GLN A 620 -28.21 -26.60 -15.82
N ASN A 621 -27.65 -27.51 -15.01
CA ASN A 621 -28.22 -27.93 -13.73
C ASN A 621 -27.33 -27.52 -12.55
N LEU A 622 -26.80 -26.30 -12.57
CA LEU A 622 -25.93 -25.80 -11.53
C LEU A 622 -26.70 -25.46 -10.24
N PRO A 623 -26.34 -26.02 -9.07
CA PRO A 623 -26.96 -25.70 -7.78
C PRO A 623 -26.71 -24.25 -7.33
N ASP A 624 -27.62 -23.72 -6.50
CA ASP A 624 -27.47 -22.38 -5.94
C ASP A 624 -26.40 -22.35 -4.82
N ILE A 625 -25.73 -21.20 -4.71
CA ILE A 625 -24.73 -20.93 -3.67
C ILE A 625 -25.16 -19.76 -2.79
N ASN A 626 -24.54 -19.64 -1.61
CA ASN A 626 -24.78 -18.55 -0.68
C ASN A 626 -23.68 -17.49 -0.85
N ALA A 627 -23.90 -16.53 -1.74
CA ALA A 627 -22.88 -15.54 -2.08
C ALA A 627 -23.50 -14.17 -2.35
N ASP A 628 -22.70 -13.11 -2.23
CA ASP A 628 -23.12 -11.77 -2.65
C ASP A 628 -22.94 -11.63 -4.18
N PRO A 629 -24.01 -11.39 -4.96
CA PRO A 629 -23.92 -11.28 -6.41
C PRO A 629 -22.86 -10.27 -6.88
N ARG A 630 -22.74 -9.12 -6.21
CA ARG A 630 -21.79 -8.06 -6.60
C ARG A 630 -20.35 -8.49 -6.38
N GLN A 631 -20.10 -9.27 -5.33
CA GLN A 631 -18.78 -9.84 -5.08
C GLN A 631 -18.41 -10.88 -6.12
N ILE A 632 -19.37 -11.70 -6.56
CA ILE A 632 -19.16 -12.67 -7.65
C ILE A 632 -18.90 -11.94 -8.97
N GLU A 633 -19.65 -10.88 -9.27
CA GLU A 633 -19.42 -10.03 -10.45
C GLU A 633 -18.00 -9.47 -10.45
N GLN A 634 -17.53 -8.97 -9.30
CA GLN A 634 -16.16 -8.46 -9.13
C GLN A 634 -15.09 -9.54 -9.36
N VAL A 635 -15.33 -10.78 -8.88
CA VAL A 635 -14.43 -11.92 -9.11
C VAL A 635 -14.33 -12.24 -10.60
N ILE A 636 -15.47 -12.36 -11.28
CA ILE A 636 -15.53 -12.67 -12.72
C ILE A 636 -14.82 -11.56 -13.52
N LEU A 637 -15.13 -10.30 -13.24
CA LEU A 637 -14.55 -9.15 -13.93
C LEU A 637 -13.01 -9.13 -13.79
N ASN A 638 -12.50 -9.30 -12.58
CA ASN A 638 -11.05 -9.30 -12.33
C ASN A 638 -10.34 -10.46 -13.04
N LEU A 639 -10.92 -11.66 -13.03
CA LEU A 639 -10.33 -12.82 -13.73
C LEU A 639 -10.33 -12.61 -15.25
N VAL A 640 -11.42 -12.10 -15.83
CA VAL A 640 -11.53 -11.85 -17.27
C VAL A 640 -10.61 -10.74 -17.76
N VAL A 641 -10.47 -9.65 -16.99
CA VAL A 641 -9.54 -8.56 -17.34
C VAL A 641 -8.09 -9.05 -17.31
N ASN A 642 -7.71 -9.84 -16.30
CA ASN A 642 -6.38 -10.43 -16.23
C ASN A 642 -6.11 -11.41 -17.40
N ALA A 643 -7.10 -12.24 -17.75
CA ALA A 643 -7.04 -13.14 -18.89
C ALA A 643 -6.83 -12.38 -20.21
N ARG A 644 -7.60 -11.30 -20.43
CA ARG A 644 -7.48 -10.42 -21.60
C ARG A 644 -6.08 -9.83 -21.70
N ASP A 645 -5.58 -9.25 -20.62
CA ASP A 645 -4.27 -8.61 -20.59
C ASP A 645 -3.14 -9.63 -20.86
N ALA A 646 -3.24 -10.84 -20.29
CA ALA A 646 -2.27 -11.91 -20.54
C ALA A 646 -2.26 -12.39 -22.00
N ILE A 647 -3.39 -12.31 -22.71
CA ILE A 647 -3.48 -12.60 -24.14
C ILE A 647 -2.84 -11.49 -24.97
N PHE A 648 -3.02 -10.22 -24.59
CA PHE A 648 -2.40 -9.08 -25.29
C PHE A 648 -0.88 -9.03 -25.14
N GLU A 649 -0.34 -9.47 -24.00
CA GLU A 649 1.11 -9.54 -23.78
C GLU A 649 1.78 -10.69 -24.56
N LYS A 650 1.00 -11.61 -25.13
CA LYS A 650 1.52 -12.73 -25.93
C LYS A 650 1.76 -12.30 -27.37
N GLU A 651 3.01 -11.99 -27.71
CA GLU A 651 3.43 -11.70 -29.08
C GLU A 651 3.09 -12.87 -30.03
N ASN A 652 2.47 -12.57 -31.18
CA ASN A 652 2.06 -13.53 -32.21
C ASN A 652 1.04 -14.61 -31.79
N ALA A 653 0.14 -14.33 -30.84
CA ALA A 653 -0.94 -15.26 -30.49
C ALA A 653 -1.94 -15.46 -31.65
N THR A 654 -1.94 -16.66 -32.25
CA THR A 654 -2.94 -17.10 -33.26
C THR A 654 -4.23 -17.61 -32.63
N ASP A 655 -4.15 -18.11 -31.39
CA ASP A 655 -5.27 -18.60 -30.60
C ASP A 655 -5.53 -17.64 -29.44
N LYS A 656 -6.56 -16.80 -29.57
CA LYS A 656 -6.94 -15.76 -28.59
C LYS A 656 -8.34 -16.04 -28.05
N ARG A 657 -8.43 -16.82 -26.98
CA ARG A 657 -9.72 -17.26 -26.43
C ARG A 657 -9.73 -17.17 -24.92
N ILE A 658 -10.89 -16.79 -24.39
CA ILE A 658 -11.23 -16.86 -22.97
C ILE A 658 -12.43 -17.78 -22.82
N ILE A 659 -12.31 -18.79 -21.97
CA ILE A 659 -13.36 -19.78 -21.71
C ILE A 659 -13.83 -19.62 -20.27
N ILE A 660 -15.14 -19.39 -20.09
CA ILE A 660 -15.79 -19.36 -18.78
C ILE A 660 -16.64 -20.62 -18.65
N GLU A 661 -16.30 -21.48 -17.69
CA GLU A 661 -16.96 -22.77 -17.47
C GLU A 661 -17.54 -22.81 -16.05
N THR A 662 -18.75 -23.35 -15.88
CA THR A 662 -19.33 -23.67 -14.57
C THR A 662 -19.59 -25.16 -14.44
N GLY A 663 -19.50 -25.69 -13.22
CA GLY A 663 -19.81 -27.09 -12.95
C GLY A 663 -19.79 -27.41 -11.46
N THR A 664 -20.03 -28.68 -11.12
CA THR A 664 -19.95 -29.18 -9.74
C THR A 664 -18.76 -30.09 -9.55
N SER A 665 -18.12 -30.03 -8.38
CA SER A 665 -17.01 -30.92 -8.02
C SER A 665 -17.10 -31.30 -6.55
N SER A 666 -16.93 -32.59 -6.25
CA SER A 666 -16.79 -33.09 -4.89
C SER A 666 -15.32 -32.99 -4.46
N ILE A 667 -15.04 -32.26 -3.39
CA ILE A 667 -13.68 -32.14 -2.84
C ILE A 667 -13.46 -33.23 -1.80
N ASP A 668 -12.52 -34.14 -2.06
CA ASP A 668 -12.15 -35.29 -1.23
C ASP A 668 -10.90 -35.03 -0.36
N ALA A 669 -10.58 -35.94 0.57
CA ALA A 669 -9.49 -35.81 1.54
C ALA A 669 -8.09 -35.59 0.93
N LYS A 670 -7.91 -35.84 -0.38
CA LYS A 670 -6.66 -35.55 -1.11
C LYS A 670 -6.42 -34.06 -1.34
N TYR A 671 -7.47 -33.23 -1.38
CA TYR A 671 -7.36 -31.78 -1.56
C TYR A 671 -6.93 -31.01 -0.30
N LYS A 672 -7.12 -31.59 0.90
CA LYS A 672 -6.61 -31.04 2.17
C LYS A 672 -5.09 -30.85 2.20
N ALA A 673 -4.35 -31.59 1.37
CA ALA A 673 -2.90 -31.46 1.25
C ALA A 673 -2.47 -30.18 0.48
N ILE A 674 -3.38 -29.53 -0.24
CA ILE A 674 -3.11 -28.34 -1.08
C ILE A 674 -3.62 -27.06 -0.41
N ASP A 675 -4.77 -27.10 0.26
CA ASP A 675 -5.30 -26.02 1.10
C ASP A 675 -5.96 -26.62 2.37
N PRO A 676 -5.32 -26.53 3.55
CA PRO A 676 -5.80 -27.14 4.79
C PRO A 676 -7.15 -26.60 5.28
N GLU A 677 -7.58 -25.43 4.78
CA GLU A 677 -8.82 -24.76 5.20
C GLU A 677 -10.07 -25.25 4.47
N VAL A 678 -9.93 -26.07 3.42
CA VAL A 678 -11.06 -26.52 2.60
C VAL A 678 -11.84 -27.63 3.31
N LYS A 679 -13.15 -27.40 3.50
CA LYS A 679 -14.07 -28.39 4.08
C LYS A 679 -14.40 -29.46 3.04
N GLU A 680 -14.44 -30.74 3.45
CA GLU A 680 -14.91 -31.83 2.59
C GLU A 680 -16.40 -31.62 2.26
N GLY A 681 -16.77 -31.73 0.98
CA GLY A 681 -18.14 -31.47 0.54
C GLY A 681 -18.29 -31.28 -0.97
N ASP A 682 -19.53 -31.02 -1.39
CA ASP A 682 -19.89 -30.72 -2.77
C ASP A 682 -19.81 -29.21 -3.03
N TYR A 683 -19.08 -28.84 -4.09
CA TYR A 683 -18.83 -27.45 -4.46
C TYR A 683 -19.36 -27.16 -5.86
N VAL A 684 -19.81 -25.93 -6.06
CA VAL A 684 -19.96 -25.31 -7.38
C VAL A 684 -18.66 -24.60 -7.72
N TYR A 685 -18.21 -24.69 -8.97
CA TYR A 685 -17.07 -23.92 -9.44
C TYR A 685 -17.40 -23.04 -10.64
N ILE A 686 -16.64 -21.95 -10.76
CA ILE A 686 -16.42 -21.23 -12.01
C ILE A 686 -14.94 -21.36 -12.39
N SER A 687 -14.68 -21.60 -13.66
CA SER A 687 -13.35 -21.67 -14.24
C SER A 687 -13.21 -20.60 -15.32
N VAL A 688 -12.18 -19.77 -15.22
CA VAL A 688 -11.80 -18.80 -16.26
C VAL A 688 -10.46 -19.24 -16.83
N SER A 689 -10.45 -19.65 -18.09
CA SER A 689 -9.26 -20.11 -18.81
C SER A 689 -8.89 -19.13 -19.93
N ASP A 690 -7.60 -18.82 -20.06
CA ASP A 690 -7.05 -17.95 -21.08
C ASP A 690 -5.95 -18.66 -21.88
N THR A 691 -5.74 -18.24 -23.13
CA THR A 691 -4.65 -18.72 -24.00
C THR A 691 -3.42 -17.80 -23.99
N GLY A 692 -3.23 -17.00 -22.94
CA GLY A 692 -2.21 -15.96 -22.81
C GLY A 692 -0.79 -16.45 -22.55
N ILE A 693 0.04 -15.57 -21.98
CA ILE A 693 1.48 -15.83 -21.73
C ILE A 693 1.76 -16.90 -20.67
N GLY A 694 0.80 -17.21 -19.79
CA GLY A 694 1.02 -18.09 -18.65
C GLY A 694 2.07 -17.59 -17.64
N MET A 695 2.34 -18.36 -16.59
CA MET A 695 3.16 -17.93 -15.45
C MET A 695 4.20 -18.98 -15.04
N THR A 696 5.36 -18.52 -14.56
CA THR A 696 6.38 -19.40 -13.95
C THR A 696 5.99 -19.83 -12.54
N LYS A 697 6.67 -20.84 -11.99
CA LYS A 697 6.42 -21.33 -10.61
C LYS A 697 6.69 -20.26 -9.55
N GLU A 698 7.64 -19.36 -9.80
CA GLU A 698 7.99 -18.27 -8.88
C GLU A 698 6.90 -17.19 -8.85
N ILE A 699 6.38 -16.80 -10.02
CA ILE A 699 5.28 -15.83 -10.13
C ILE A 699 4.02 -16.40 -9.50
N LYS A 700 3.70 -17.68 -9.79
CA LYS A 700 2.53 -18.40 -9.25
C LYS A 700 2.43 -18.36 -7.73
N LYS A 701 3.56 -18.32 -7.01
CA LYS A 701 3.58 -18.24 -5.53
C LYS A 701 3.18 -16.87 -4.98
N ARG A 702 3.24 -15.82 -5.78
CA ARG A 702 3.09 -14.41 -5.36
C ARG A 702 1.88 -13.71 -5.96
N ILE A 703 1.13 -14.37 -6.85
CA ILE A 703 0.03 -13.74 -7.59
C ILE A 703 -1.10 -13.20 -6.71
N PHE A 704 -1.26 -13.74 -5.50
CA PHE A 704 -2.25 -13.26 -4.53
C PHE A 704 -1.66 -12.27 -3.52
N ASP A 705 -0.37 -11.95 -3.61
CA ASP A 705 0.25 -10.90 -2.80
C ASP A 705 -0.32 -9.53 -3.20
N PRO A 706 -0.77 -8.70 -2.24
CA PRO A 706 -1.20 -7.34 -2.53
C PRO A 706 -0.07 -6.51 -3.17
N PHE A 707 -0.41 -5.74 -4.19
CA PHE A 707 0.51 -4.88 -4.97
C PHE A 707 1.57 -5.65 -5.78
N PHE A 708 1.49 -6.97 -5.86
CA PHE A 708 2.35 -7.73 -6.75
C PHE A 708 1.87 -7.60 -8.19
N THR A 709 2.75 -7.13 -9.07
CA THR A 709 2.49 -7.04 -10.51
C THR A 709 3.73 -7.45 -11.28
N THR A 710 3.51 -8.12 -12.41
CA THR A 710 4.55 -8.44 -13.41
C THR A 710 4.72 -7.32 -14.44
N LYS A 711 3.88 -6.28 -14.39
CA LYS A 711 3.88 -5.15 -15.32
C LYS A 711 4.83 -4.05 -14.85
N GLY A 712 5.38 -3.26 -15.78
CA GLY A 712 6.30 -2.15 -15.47
C GLY A 712 5.68 -1.11 -14.51
N VAL A 713 6.53 -0.28 -13.89
CA VAL A 713 6.12 0.73 -12.90
C VAL A 713 4.98 1.60 -13.44
N GLY A 714 3.83 1.60 -12.75
CA GLY A 714 2.64 2.37 -13.13
C GLY A 714 1.65 1.70 -14.09
N LYS A 715 1.93 0.48 -14.61
CA LYS A 715 1.07 -0.22 -15.60
C LYS A 715 0.18 -1.33 -15.02
N GLY A 716 0.05 -1.41 -13.69
CA GLY A 716 -0.86 -2.33 -13.01
C GLY A 716 -0.90 -2.07 -11.51
N THR A 717 -2.09 -2.11 -10.91
CA THR A 717 -2.26 -1.85 -9.46
C THR A 717 -1.77 -3.01 -8.60
N GLY A 718 -1.68 -4.23 -9.16
CA GLY A 718 -1.36 -5.44 -8.40
C GLY A 718 -2.43 -5.84 -7.38
N LEU A 719 -3.66 -5.31 -7.52
CA LEU A 719 -4.74 -5.52 -6.56
C LEU A 719 -5.83 -6.49 -7.05
N GLY A 720 -5.89 -6.79 -8.35
CA GLY A 720 -6.98 -7.59 -8.94
C GLY A 720 -7.08 -9.01 -8.37
N LEU A 721 -5.99 -9.79 -8.42
CA LEU A 721 -5.99 -11.18 -7.95
C LEU A 721 -6.04 -11.29 -6.42
N SER A 722 -5.41 -10.37 -5.69
CA SER A 722 -5.52 -10.32 -4.22
C SER A 722 -6.95 -10.00 -3.76
N THR A 723 -7.70 -9.18 -4.51
CA THR A 723 -9.13 -8.95 -4.30
C THR A 723 -9.95 -10.21 -4.55
N VAL A 724 -9.67 -10.96 -5.62
CA VAL A 724 -10.31 -12.25 -5.90
C VAL A 724 -10.10 -13.21 -4.72
N TYR A 725 -8.87 -13.36 -4.25
CA TYR A 725 -8.56 -14.22 -3.11
C TYR A 725 -9.32 -13.81 -1.84
N GLY A 726 -9.36 -12.51 -1.52
CA GLY A 726 -10.07 -11.96 -0.37
C GLY A 726 -11.58 -12.23 -0.41
N ILE A 727 -12.21 -11.97 -1.56
CA ILE A 727 -13.65 -12.23 -1.76
C ILE A 727 -13.96 -13.72 -1.63
N VAL A 728 -13.19 -14.57 -2.30
CA VAL A 728 -13.42 -16.02 -2.31
C VAL A 728 -13.33 -16.61 -0.91
N LYS A 729 -12.29 -16.24 -0.15
CA LYS A 729 -12.12 -16.68 1.24
C LYS A 729 -13.21 -16.12 2.16
N GLN A 730 -13.74 -14.92 1.89
CA GLN A 730 -14.85 -14.38 2.65
C GLN A 730 -16.17 -15.16 2.46
N ASN A 731 -16.33 -15.82 1.31
CA ASN A 731 -17.52 -16.60 0.94
C ASN A 731 -17.36 -18.11 1.27
N ASP A 732 -16.46 -18.48 2.19
CA ASP A 732 -16.08 -19.88 2.49
C ASP A 732 -15.63 -20.68 1.24
N GLY A 733 -15.17 -19.98 0.21
CA GLY A 733 -14.70 -20.56 -1.04
C GLY A 733 -13.19 -20.78 -1.09
N THR A 734 -12.74 -21.46 -2.13
CA THR A 734 -11.30 -21.62 -2.42
C THR A 734 -11.00 -21.34 -3.88
N VAL A 735 -9.78 -20.91 -4.17
CA VAL A 735 -9.32 -20.62 -5.54
C VAL A 735 -8.07 -21.43 -5.85
N THR A 736 -8.07 -22.12 -6.98
CA THR A 736 -6.92 -22.84 -7.51
C THR A 736 -6.51 -22.25 -8.85
N VAL A 737 -5.21 -22.34 -9.13
CA VAL A 737 -4.63 -21.83 -10.37
C VAL A 737 -3.81 -22.91 -11.04
N TYR A 738 -4.07 -23.14 -12.32
CA TYR A 738 -3.19 -23.87 -13.22
C TYR A 738 -2.62 -22.87 -14.24
N SER A 739 -1.32 -22.91 -14.50
CA SER A 739 -0.71 -22.02 -15.47
C SER A 739 0.61 -22.61 -15.94
N GLU A 740 0.86 -22.53 -17.24
CA GLU A 740 2.10 -22.95 -17.87
C GLU A 740 2.62 -21.84 -18.78
N PRO A 741 3.91 -21.46 -18.70
CA PRO A 741 4.48 -20.45 -19.58
C PRO A 741 4.24 -20.77 -21.06
N GLY A 742 3.72 -19.81 -21.79
CA GLY A 742 3.39 -19.90 -23.22
C GLY A 742 2.09 -20.62 -23.56
N LYS A 743 1.43 -21.30 -22.61
CA LYS A 743 0.15 -22.01 -22.87
C LYS A 743 -1.09 -21.32 -22.31
N GLY A 744 -0.91 -20.41 -21.34
CA GLY A 744 -2.00 -19.67 -20.70
C GLY A 744 -2.26 -20.10 -19.27
N SER A 745 -3.38 -19.63 -18.70
CA SER A 745 -3.74 -19.91 -17.31
C SER A 745 -5.21 -20.29 -17.17
N THR A 746 -5.51 -21.03 -16.11
CA THR A 746 -6.86 -21.40 -15.69
C THR A 746 -7.00 -21.13 -14.21
N PHE A 747 -7.93 -20.26 -13.86
CA PHE A 747 -8.33 -19.98 -12.49
C PHE A 747 -9.65 -20.68 -12.21
N LYS A 748 -9.68 -21.58 -11.22
CA LYS A 748 -10.91 -22.22 -10.75
C LYS A 748 -11.25 -21.73 -9.36
N VAL A 749 -12.46 -21.22 -9.19
CA VAL A 749 -12.98 -20.74 -7.92
C VAL A 749 -14.15 -21.63 -7.50
N TYR A 750 -14.14 -22.08 -6.25
CA TYR A 750 -15.08 -23.06 -5.69
C TYR A 750 -15.87 -22.45 -4.54
N TRP A 751 -17.18 -22.70 -4.49
CA TRP A 751 -18.06 -22.35 -3.38
C TRP A 751 -18.90 -23.55 -2.93
N PRO A 752 -19.15 -23.72 -1.62
CA PRO A 752 -19.93 -24.84 -1.10
C PRO A 752 -21.41 -24.74 -1.52
N ILE A 753 -22.03 -25.89 -1.85
CA ILE A 753 -23.46 -25.97 -2.18
C ILE A 753 -24.30 -25.81 -0.89
N ILE A 754 -25.37 -25.02 -0.96
CA ILE A 754 -26.33 -24.90 0.15
C ILE A 754 -27.24 -26.13 0.19
N LYS A 755 -27.39 -26.75 1.37
CA LYS A 755 -28.46 -27.70 1.68
C LYS A 755 -29.55 -26.97 2.49
N GLU A 756 -30.66 -26.63 1.82
CA GLU A 756 -31.95 -26.10 2.31
C GLU A 756 -32.12 -24.63 2.78
N ASP A 757 -33.39 -24.21 2.81
CA ASP A 757 -33.96 -22.90 2.41
C ASP A 757 -33.86 -21.73 3.41
N ALA A 758 -33.44 -20.56 2.90
CA ALA A 758 -33.64 -19.25 3.52
C ALA A 758 -34.29 -18.27 2.54
N LYS A 759 -35.34 -17.58 3.01
CA LYS A 759 -36.28 -16.72 2.25
C LYS A 759 -35.59 -15.51 1.61
N SER A 760 -35.87 -15.28 0.32
CA SER A 760 -35.43 -14.07 -0.39
C SER A 760 -36.28 -12.85 -0.02
N THR A 761 -35.59 -11.72 0.21
CA THR A 761 -36.19 -10.39 0.21
C THR A 761 -35.78 -9.73 -1.10
N LYS A 762 -36.75 -9.49 -1.98
CA LYS A 762 -36.54 -8.71 -3.20
C LYS A 762 -36.52 -7.23 -2.82
N ASP A 763 -35.48 -6.51 -3.21
CA ASP A 763 -35.60 -5.06 -3.37
C ASP A 763 -35.24 -4.61 -4.78
N LYS A 764 -35.99 -3.60 -5.22
CA LYS A 764 -36.09 -3.10 -6.60
C LYS A 764 -35.04 -2.01 -6.84
N GLY A 765 -34.19 -2.22 -7.85
CA GLY A 765 -33.51 -1.16 -8.59
C GLY A 765 -33.25 -1.71 -10.00
N SER A 766 -33.58 -1.05 -11.10
CA SER A 766 -33.46 0.37 -11.40
C SER A 766 -34.27 0.68 -12.68
N GLN A 767 -35.16 1.67 -12.60
CA GLN A 767 -35.77 2.34 -13.76
C GLN A 767 -36.03 3.80 -13.36
N PHE A 768 -35.02 4.67 -13.44
CA PHE A 768 -35.23 6.13 -13.32
C PHE A 768 -34.15 6.90 -14.08
N ILE A 769 -34.37 7.05 -15.39
CA ILE A 769 -33.70 8.06 -16.23
C ILE A 769 -34.83 9.04 -16.63
N ASP A 770 -34.61 10.34 -16.41
CA ASP A 770 -35.51 11.48 -16.67
C ASP A 770 -36.58 11.85 -15.62
N GLN A 771 -36.20 12.10 -14.36
CA GLN A 771 -37.05 12.86 -13.43
C GLN A 771 -36.41 14.21 -13.05
N GLU A 772 -37.22 15.27 -13.03
CA GLU A 772 -36.84 16.58 -12.47
C GLU A 772 -36.42 16.44 -11.00
N LEU A 773 -35.36 17.15 -10.62
CA LEU A 773 -34.83 17.11 -9.26
C LEU A 773 -35.84 17.72 -8.28
N PRO A 774 -36.15 17.04 -7.17
CA PRO A 774 -37.10 17.54 -6.21
C PRO A 774 -36.55 18.78 -5.47
N LYS A 775 -37.41 19.79 -5.31
CA LYS A 775 -37.11 21.08 -4.66
C LYS A 775 -37.90 21.23 -3.36
N GLY A 776 -37.48 22.16 -2.51
CA GLY A 776 -38.19 22.49 -1.26
C GLY A 776 -37.98 23.96 -0.86
N ASN A 777 -38.58 24.37 0.26
CA ASN A 777 -38.48 25.73 0.81
C ASN A 777 -38.21 25.74 2.33
N GLU A 778 -37.95 24.57 2.91
CA GLU A 778 -37.67 24.32 4.31
C GLU A 778 -36.32 24.90 4.76
N THR A 779 -36.15 25.02 6.07
CA THR A 779 -34.95 25.56 6.70
C THR A 779 -34.05 24.43 7.20
N ILE A 780 -32.85 24.35 6.64
CA ILE A 780 -31.87 23.30 6.89
C ILE A 780 -30.68 23.89 7.66
N LEU A 781 -30.26 23.21 8.73
CA LEU A 781 -28.98 23.45 9.39
C LEU A 781 -27.98 22.39 8.90
N PHE A 782 -26.91 22.82 8.23
CA PHE A 782 -25.86 21.95 7.71
C PHE A 782 -24.57 22.12 8.51
N VAL A 783 -24.06 21.05 9.12
CA VAL A 783 -22.92 21.07 10.03
C VAL A 783 -21.81 20.19 9.47
N GLU A 784 -20.68 20.83 9.16
CA GLU A 784 -19.54 20.22 8.47
C GLU A 784 -18.27 21.01 8.82
N ASP A 785 -17.20 20.32 9.21
CA ASP A 785 -15.93 20.93 9.58
C ASP A 785 -15.09 21.31 8.35
N GLU A 786 -15.24 20.57 7.24
CA GLU A 786 -14.55 20.86 5.99
C GLU A 786 -15.20 22.03 5.23
N GLN A 787 -14.46 23.13 5.11
CA GLN A 787 -14.96 24.39 4.54
C GLN A 787 -15.42 24.23 3.08
N ASP A 788 -14.68 23.48 2.26
CA ASP A 788 -15.00 23.31 0.83
C ASP A 788 -16.30 22.53 0.59
N ILE A 789 -16.57 21.50 1.42
CA ILE A 789 -17.83 20.74 1.37
C ILE A 789 -18.99 21.64 1.79
N LYS A 790 -18.80 22.42 2.86
CA LYS A 790 -19.80 23.37 3.34
C LYS A 790 -20.17 24.41 2.29
N ASP A 791 -19.19 25.02 1.62
CA ASP A 791 -19.43 26.03 0.58
C ASP A 791 -20.16 25.45 -0.63
N MET A 792 -19.75 24.26 -1.07
CA MET A 792 -20.43 23.51 -2.14
C MET A 792 -21.88 23.15 -1.75
N MET A 793 -22.10 22.71 -0.51
CA MET A 793 -23.43 22.33 -0.04
C MET A 793 -24.38 23.51 0.13
N ILE A 794 -23.88 24.69 0.53
CA ILE A 794 -24.68 25.92 0.55
C ILE A 794 -25.25 26.18 -0.85
N GLN A 795 -24.41 26.16 -1.89
CA GLN A 795 -24.85 26.38 -3.26
C GLN A 795 -25.83 25.30 -3.73
N THR A 796 -25.56 24.04 -3.42
CA THR A 796 -26.40 22.90 -3.78
C THR A 796 -27.81 23.03 -3.18
N LEU A 797 -27.92 23.23 -1.87
CA LEU A 797 -29.21 23.31 -1.19
C LEU A 797 -29.99 24.57 -1.56
N GLN A 798 -29.31 25.70 -1.75
CA GLN A 798 -29.95 26.93 -2.24
C GLN A 798 -30.49 26.77 -3.66
N THR A 799 -29.78 26.06 -4.55
CA THR A 799 -30.24 25.73 -5.91
C THR A 799 -31.51 24.86 -5.89
N LEU A 800 -31.65 24.01 -4.87
CA LEU A 800 -32.86 23.21 -4.62
C LEU A 800 -33.98 23.98 -3.89
N GLY A 801 -33.77 25.26 -3.55
CA GLY A 801 -34.78 26.17 -2.97
C GLY A 801 -34.78 26.27 -1.44
N TYR A 802 -33.88 25.57 -0.74
CA TYR A 802 -33.82 25.56 0.72
C TYR A 802 -33.23 26.82 1.33
N LYS A 803 -33.67 27.16 2.54
CA LYS A 803 -32.99 28.14 3.39
C LYS A 803 -31.92 27.43 4.21
N VAL A 804 -30.66 27.81 4.04
CA VAL A 804 -29.52 27.06 4.61
C VAL A 804 -28.81 27.91 5.65
N TYR A 805 -28.64 27.35 6.84
CA TYR A 805 -27.71 27.83 7.85
C TYR A 805 -26.57 26.83 7.98
N THR A 806 -25.37 27.30 8.30
CA THR A 806 -24.22 26.41 8.43
C THR A 806 -23.45 26.63 9.72
N ALA A 807 -22.78 25.58 10.18
CA ALA A 807 -21.90 25.59 11.34
C ALA A 807 -20.65 24.75 11.04
N ALA A 808 -19.49 25.16 11.55
CA ALA A 808 -18.22 24.44 11.37
C ALA A 808 -18.00 23.32 12.40
N ASN A 809 -18.79 23.27 13.47
CA ASN A 809 -18.71 22.23 14.51
C ASN A 809 -20.00 22.17 15.33
N GLY A 810 -20.12 21.13 16.17
CA GLY A 810 -21.32 20.94 17.00
C GLY A 810 -21.61 22.06 18.00
N TYR A 811 -20.60 22.73 18.57
CA TYR A 811 -20.83 23.83 19.52
C TYR A 811 -21.43 25.07 18.84
N GLU A 812 -20.95 25.39 17.65
CA GLU A 812 -21.52 26.46 16.82
C GLU A 812 -22.96 26.13 16.39
N ALA A 813 -23.21 24.86 16.01
CA ALA A 813 -24.55 24.40 15.66
C ALA A 813 -25.54 24.58 16.82
N VAL A 814 -25.14 24.23 18.05
CA VAL A 814 -25.96 24.46 19.26
C VAL A 814 -26.26 25.95 19.46
N SER A 815 -25.26 26.82 19.29
CA SER A 815 -25.44 28.27 19.43
C SER A 815 -26.43 28.82 18.39
N ILE A 816 -26.35 28.34 17.15
CA ILE A 816 -27.28 28.72 16.06
C ILE A 816 -28.70 28.22 16.35
N LEU A 817 -28.84 27.00 16.88
CA LEU A 817 -30.13 26.44 17.29
C LEU A 817 -30.78 27.29 18.39
N GLU A 818 -30.01 27.70 19.40
CA GLU A 818 -30.48 28.56 20.49
C GLU A 818 -30.91 29.95 20.00
N LEU A 819 -30.07 30.61 19.17
CA LEU A 819 -30.38 31.94 18.63
C LEU A 819 -31.64 31.98 17.76
N ASN A 820 -31.95 30.87 17.08
CA ASN A 820 -33.11 30.76 16.20
C ASN A 820 -34.31 30.05 16.86
N ASN A 821 -34.27 29.79 18.17
CA ASN A 821 -35.28 29.05 18.93
C ASN A 821 -35.66 27.69 18.29
N GLY A 822 -34.70 26.99 17.70
CA GLY A 822 -34.89 25.66 17.10
C GLY A 822 -35.80 25.63 15.86
N LYS A 823 -35.99 26.75 15.16
CA LYS A 823 -36.82 26.83 13.94
C LYS A 823 -36.12 26.26 12.70
N PHE A 824 -35.84 24.97 12.72
CA PHE A 824 -35.28 24.20 11.60
C PHE A 824 -36.15 22.99 11.31
N ASP A 825 -36.17 22.55 10.05
CA ASP A 825 -36.94 21.39 9.61
C ASP A 825 -36.05 20.14 9.51
N LEU A 826 -34.77 20.34 9.18
CA LEU A 826 -33.78 19.26 9.02
C LEU A 826 -32.40 19.71 9.53
N LEU A 827 -31.76 18.87 10.33
CA LEU A 827 -30.34 18.93 10.65
C LEU A 827 -29.60 17.92 9.79
N ILE A 828 -28.58 18.39 9.09
CA ILE A 828 -27.64 17.57 8.33
C ILE A 828 -26.27 17.73 8.99
N THR A 829 -25.64 16.64 9.42
CA THR A 829 -24.37 16.71 10.15
C THR A 829 -23.42 15.58 9.76
N ASP A 830 -22.12 15.86 9.67
CA ASP A 830 -21.12 14.79 9.64
C ASP A 830 -21.10 14.05 10.97
N ILE A 831 -20.96 12.73 10.92
CA ILE A 831 -20.86 11.86 12.08
C ILE A 831 -19.58 12.14 12.86
N ILE A 832 -18.46 12.32 12.16
CA ILE A 832 -17.15 12.53 12.77
C ILE A 832 -16.76 13.98 12.57
N MET A 833 -16.75 14.74 13.66
CA MET A 833 -16.34 16.14 13.67
C MET A 833 -15.48 16.41 14.92
N PRO A 834 -14.52 17.34 14.84
CA PRO A 834 -13.70 17.73 15.98
C PRO A 834 -14.52 18.42 17.08
N GLY A 835 -14.19 18.13 18.33
CA GLY A 835 -14.80 18.74 19.51
C GLY A 835 -16.08 18.05 19.97
N MET A 836 -17.18 18.19 19.22
CA MET A 836 -18.46 17.52 19.47
C MET A 836 -18.82 16.72 18.23
N SER A 837 -19.01 15.41 18.38
CA SER A 837 -19.39 14.53 17.28
C SER A 837 -20.81 14.84 16.77
N GLY A 838 -21.09 14.53 15.51
CA GLY A 838 -22.43 14.71 14.96
C GLY A 838 -23.48 13.89 15.71
N LYS A 839 -23.09 12.72 16.24
CA LYS A 839 -23.97 11.92 17.09
C LYS A 839 -24.34 12.66 18.39
N GLU A 840 -23.35 13.18 19.11
CA GLU A 840 -23.60 13.94 20.34
C GLU A 840 -24.48 15.17 20.09
N LEU A 841 -24.25 15.86 18.96
CA LEU A 841 -25.09 16.96 18.52
C LEU A 841 -26.53 16.49 18.25
N ALA A 842 -26.70 15.41 17.49
CA ALA A 842 -28.00 14.87 17.15
C ALA A 842 -28.78 14.40 18.40
N ASP A 843 -28.12 13.73 19.34
CA ASP A 843 -28.72 13.31 20.62
C ASP A 843 -29.21 14.54 21.41
N LEU A 844 -28.45 15.63 21.40
CA LEU A 844 -28.83 16.90 22.03
C LEU A 844 -30.02 17.56 21.32
N VAL A 845 -30.05 17.51 19.98
CA VAL A 845 -31.13 18.06 19.16
C VAL A 845 -32.42 17.26 19.33
N VAL A 846 -32.37 15.93 19.30
CA VAL A 846 -33.55 15.08 19.54
C VAL A 846 -34.14 15.33 20.93
N LYS A 847 -33.29 15.56 21.92
CA LYS A 847 -33.72 15.84 23.29
C LYS A 847 -34.37 17.21 23.46
N ASN A 848 -33.82 18.26 22.85
CA ASN A 848 -34.24 19.65 23.07
C ASN A 848 -35.20 20.19 21.99
N TYR A 849 -35.15 19.63 20.78
CA TYR A 849 -35.87 20.07 19.58
C TYR A 849 -36.40 18.86 18.77
N PRO A 850 -37.36 18.09 19.30
CA PRO A 850 -37.78 16.79 18.74
C PRO A 850 -38.46 16.89 17.36
N ASN A 851 -38.84 18.09 16.91
CA ASN A 851 -39.46 18.31 15.60
C ASN A 851 -38.44 18.42 14.46
N ILE A 852 -37.15 18.56 14.76
CA ILE A 852 -36.09 18.66 13.75
C ILE A 852 -35.74 17.25 13.26
N LYS A 853 -35.90 17.00 11.97
CA LYS A 853 -35.49 15.70 11.37
C LYS A 853 -33.97 15.62 11.26
N LEU A 854 -33.44 14.40 11.22
CA LEU A 854 -31.99 14.16 11.17
C LEU A 854 -31.57 13.46 9.88
N LEU A 855 -30.46 13.92 9.30
CA LEU A 855 -29.70 13.27 8.25
C LEU A 855 -28.21 13.31 8.59
N PHE A 856 -27.56 12.16 8.63
CA PHE A 856 -26.11 12.10 8.82
C PHE A 856 -25.36 12.00 7.49
N THR A 857 -24.23 12.68 7.37
CA THR A 857 -23.27 12.47 6.27
C THR A 857 -22.07 11.68 6.78
N SER A 858 -21.51 10.80 5.95
CA SER A 858 -20.36 9.98 6.35
C SER A 858 -19.40 9.72 5.20
N GLY A 859 -18.10 9.91 5.41
CA GLY A 859 -17.02 9.42 4.53
C GLY A 859 -16.80 7.90 4.62
N TYR A 860 -17.43 7.25 5.58
CA TYR A 860 -17.43 5.80 5.78
C TYR A 860 -18.75 5.18 5.31
N THR A 861 -18.69 3.93 4.86
CA THR A 861 -19.88 3.18 4.46
C THR A 861 -20.85 2.94 5.62
N ASP A 862 -22.13 2.74 5.29
CA ASP A 862 -23.29 2.44 6.16
C ASP A 862 -22.93 1.61 7.39
N ASP A 863 -22.09 0.59 7.17
CA ASP A 863 -21.84 -0.46 8.13
C ASP A 863 -20.72 -0.16 9.14
N TYR A 864 -19.89 0.86 8.91
CA TYR A 864 -18.94 1.33 9.93
C TYR A 864 -19.68 1.85 11.16
N ILE A 865 -20.74 2.62 10.90
CA ILE A 865 -21.50 3.38 11.89
C ILE A 865 -22.40 2.43 12.70
N VAL A 866 -22.96 1.42 12.03
CA VAL A 866 -23.80 0.39 12.67
C VAL A 866 -22.96 -0.58 13.50
N ASN A 867 -21.81 -1.07 13.02
CA ASN A 867 -20.99 -2.05 13.74
C ASN A 867 -20.20 -1.46 14.92
N THR A 868 -19.96 -0.16 14.95
CA THR A 868 -19.32 0.53 16.08
C THR A 868 -20.31 0.89 17.20
N GLY A 869 -21.61 0.61 17.02
CA GLY A 869 -22.66 1.01 17.97
C GLY A 869 -22.87 2.53 18.02
N ILE A 870 -22.44 3.24 16.97
CA ILE A 870 -22.50 4.70 16.94
C ILE A 870 -23.94 5.16 16.63
N ILE A 871 -24.79 4.39 15.94
CA ILE A 871 -26.18 4.83 15.68
C ILE A 871 -27.18 3.64 15.74
N ASP A 872 -28.41 3.89 16.23
CA ASP A 872 -29.52 2.91 16.21
C ASP A 872 -30.01 2.63 14.77
N LYS A 873 -30.62 1.45 14.55
CA LYS A 873 -31.04 0.93 13.23
C LYS A 873 -31.99 1.82 12.40
N ASP A 874 -32.60 2.85 12.99
CA ASP A 874 -33.67 3.65 12.39
C ASP A 874 -33.25 5.06 11.94
N VAL A 875 -31.95 5.33 11.83
CA VAL A 875 -31.44 6.68 11.54
C VAL A 875 -31.11 6.88 10.07
N ASN A 876 -31.48 8.04 9.51
CA ASN A 876 -31.21 8.38 8.11
C ASN A 876 -29.78 8.89 7.93
N PHE A 877 -29.07 8.38 6.92
CA PHE A 877 -27.74 8.85 6.55
C PHE A 877 -27.54 8.84 5.02
N ILE A 878 -26.46 9.49 4.56
CA ILE A 878 -25.99 9.52 3.17
C ILE A 878 -24.45 9.42 3.12
N ASN A 879 -23.93 8.61 2.20
CA ASN A 879 -22.48 8.39 2.07
C ASN A 879 -21.81 9.42 1.15
N LYS A 880 -20.65 9.92 1.58
CA LYS A 880 -19.72 10.67 0.74
C LYS A 880 -18.90 9.68 -0.12
N PRO A 881 -18.65 9.99 -1.40
CA PRO A 881 -19.14 11.16 -2.13
C PRO A 881 -20.58 10.95 -2.63
N TYR A 882 -21.45 11.90 -2.28
CA TYR A 882 -22.85 11.95 -2.70
C TYR A 882 -23.03 12.89 -3.89
N SER A 883 -23.96 12.55 -4.80
CA SER A 883 -24.36 13.43 -5.90
C SER A 883 -25.43 14.43 -5.44
N LEU A 884 -25.60 15.51 -6.19
CA LEU A 884 -26.69 16.47 -6.02
C LEU A 884 -28.05 15.76 -6.12
N LYS A 885 -28.16 14.75 -7.00
CA LYS A 885 -29.35 13.92 -7.16
C LYS A 885 -29.63 13.12 -5.89
N ASP A 886 -28.64 12.38 -5.39
CA ASP A 886 -28.79 11.55 -4.18
C ASP A 886 -29.23 12.40 -2.99
N MET A 887 -28.61 13.58 -2.85
CA MET A 887 -28.94 14.53 -1.80
C MET A 887 -30.38 15.05 -1.90
N ALA A 888 -30.81 15.47 -3.10
CA ALA A 888 -32.16 16.00 -3.32
C ALA A 888 -33.25 14.98 -2.98
N PHE A 889 -33.09 13.73 -3.46
CA PHE A 889 -34.04 12.66 -3.17
C PHE A 889 -34.02 12.26 -1.70
N LYS A 890 -32.84 12.17 -1.06
CA LYS A 890 -32.74 11.77 0.34
C LYS A 890 -33.36 12.79 1.28
N ILE A 891 -33.15 14.08 1.02
CA ILE A 891 -33.77 15.16 1.80
C ILE A 891 -35.30 15.07 1.72
N ARG A 892 -35.87 14.84 0.53
CA ARG A 892 -37.32 14.66 0.39
C ARG A 892 -37.83 13.41 1.08
N GLU A 893 -37.13 12.28 0.94
CA GLU A 893 -37.49 11.04 1.62
C GLU A 893 -37.67 11.27 3.13
N ILE A 894 -36.84 12.13 3.72
CA ILE A 894 -36.88 12.45 5.14
C ILE A 894 -37.96 13.48 5.45
N LEU A 895 -37.99 14.61 4.74
CA LEU A 895 -38.92 15.71 5.01
C LEU A 895 -40.38 15.35 4.71
N ASP A 896 -40.63 14.50 3.72
CA ASP A 896 -41.98 14.12 3.30
C ASP A 896 -42.53 12.89 4.07
N LYS A 897 -41.68 12.17 4.83
CA LYS A 897 -42.14 11.12 5.77
C LYS A 897 -43.02 11.75 6.85
N LYS A 898 -44.28 11.29 6.94
CA LYS A 898 -45.28 11.73 7.92
C LYS A 898 -45.00 11.22 9.32
#